data_AF-A0A0M9DPQ1-F1
#
_entry.id   AF-A0A0M9DPQ1-F1
#
_cell.length_a   1.000
_cell.length_b   1.000
_cell.length_c   1.000
_cell.angle_alpha   90.00
_cell.angle_beta   90.00
_cell.angle_gamma   90.00
#
_symmetry.space_group_name_H-M   'P 1'
#
loop_
_entity.id
_entity.type
_entity.pdbx_description
1 polymer ?
#
loop_
_entity_poly.entity_id
_entity_poly.type
_entity_poly.pdbx_seq_one_letter_code
_entity_poly.pdbx_strand_id
1 'polypeptide(L)'
;MKKEQFLFWRNQPQSIFLSIFLFMALGAIIWMLVTRHFGLSWVYQWDSQPSSNFQNILLDGFENGILPFTLQTPVYFVQYEYLAKDLHIPLWVSKVWTIGIFVAFSVFITCISYFKRIYFLLSSTIAIIFIISLRIDLVGIGGVYSKWLFGGTLILLYVGLAYYFHTFGKDLAFWKKLVSNLIVSVILLILIFFLSKEKFPTVYLAGYGILIPFLITLTTIFLVASEIPFFLASLTTSQKLTGKPNFLNFHVVILFYVGNLVLLYLKNTKILTLDIFYIDDFYLLATSLILGIWGTRHNPLFQSIVPNAMQTWVFASMMIVTATTIAYFNSVMNDAGIAALEDFIVYSHIGFGVVFWAYTVFNLRNTTQSESDQKTFATLFYESQENKTIPLYIARGLGFLIMGVFIFKENSFPLKQSFSAYYTGLGDVYLMHYNEMNHQIADAYYSEALTNDEINHRLWYSRASLIGLKPKPKPEEIADRINKLQKATLRDGVPQDYALIAQEFAKSGQGLLANMEFKEGFEKFPKSAPLANNIALLYAQNKILDSALYYLKKSEKYTDNPKEIETNLLSILIQKPIIAADSLESFLHKDGDVAYEANRLALLSVYRKTIKDPFKLNFARNSIADTSQLNILQASYLHNYLVASQDKDTMAFHITKKLSNTSTNSIFVDFLKIAQQIYFFKQQNQQASIENSRYLSYLSPARYQMQFGQNLLYLGEPAQAIEQFTNLSNILSYNSIPDIFYHRAAALSEAGNLIDAEKIWEQVALDSSNLKRRYYAQKMLTILKAETKNWKDYDDTTRFGILYYKRPEIDIQKNIASAIQNPDLKIKAYACVIEALLEENKVQEADEFFQKLDKNVQVTLSAQSELNKIYLALCYKKQDFSTLVSIIEKIPLIARYEHYRNFYKAILIESKDIKQAENLYTKALQGNPFDLLFYPDFIRFYNEKKKNKEAGYNLAVQAIRFQENNPLAWKIYILQSLELNYIGFAEEGLEKLRELSLEDYEKYKTIYEKQKALLYGDTSE
;
A
#
# COMPACT_ATOMS: atom_id res chain seq x y z
N MET A 1 14.67 49.97 29.26
CA MET A 1 16.01 49.41 29.56
C MET A 1 17.02 49.95 28.55
N LYS A 2 18.22 50.38 28.98
CA LYS A 2 19.32 50.72 28.06
C LYS A 2 19.79 49.44 27.32
N LYS A 3 20.34 49.55 26.10
CA LYS A 3 20.82 48.42 25.27
C LYS A 3 21.83 47.52 26.02
N GLU A 4 22.66 48.10 26.87
CA GLU A 4 23.64 47.41 27.73
C GLU A 4 23.01 46.58 28.86
N GLN A 5 21.80 46.92 29.30
CA GLN A 5 21.07 46.15 30.32
C GLN A 5 20.33 44.96 29.72
N PHE A 6 19.92 45.06 28.44
CA PHE A 6 19.17 44.00 27.77
C PHE A 6 20.05 42.82 27.37
N LEU A 7 21.23 43.09 26.78
CA LEU A 7 22.21 42.07 26.37
C LEU A 7 23.40 42.01 27.34
N PHE A 8 23.14 41.98 28.65
CA PHE A 8 24.19 42.11 29.67
C PHE A 8 25.28 41.03 29.58
N TRP A 9 24.94 39.84 29.06
CA TRP A 9 25.87 38.74 28.87
C TRP A 9 26.94 39.02 27.80
N ARG A 10 26.75 40.04 26.96
CA ARG A 10 27.81 40.51 26.03
C ARG A 10 28.99 41.13 26.77
N ASN A 11 28.77 41.62 27.99
CA ASN A 11 29.77 42.24 28.83
C ASN A 11 30.41 41.25 29.82
N GLN A 12 29.99 39.98 29.81
CA GLN A 12 30.62 38.91 30.59
C GLN A 12 31.90 38.41 29.90
N PRO A 13 32.89 37.91 30.64
CA PRO A 13 34.04 37.23 30.04
C PRO A 13 33.58 36.06 29.16
N GLN A 14 34.17 35.91 27.98
CA GLN A 14 33.85 34.84 27.01
C GLN A 14 32.43 34.91 26.43
N SER A 15 31.92 36.13 26.21
CA SER A 15 30.57 36.42 25.73
C SER A 15 30.16 35.73 24.41
N ILE A 16 31.11 35.43 23.52
CA ILE A 16 30.84 34.70 22.27
C ILE A 16 30.37 33.28 22.58
N PHE A 17 31.11 32.53 23.41
CA PHE A 17 30.76 31.16 23.78
C PHE A 17 29.45 31.11 24.57
N LEU A 18 29.23 32.08 25.47
CA LEU A 18 27.96 32.18 26.21
C LEU A 18 26.78 32.46 25.27
N SER A 19 26.97 33.29 24.24
CA SER A 19 25.93 33.57 23.24
C SER A 19 25.61 32.33 22.40
N ILE A 20 26.60 31.54 22.01
CA ILE A 20 26.40 30.26 21.30
C ILE A 20 25.63 29.27 22.19
N PHE A 21 25.98 29.19 23.47
CA PHE A 21 25.31 28.29 24.41
C PHE A 21 23.86 28.71 24.68
N LEU A 22 23.59 30.01 24.82
CA LEU A 22 22.22 30.54 24.93
C LEU A 22 21.40 30.32 23.65
N PHE A 23 22.02 30.41 22.47
CA PHE A 23 21.36 30.07 21.21
C PHE A 23 20.96 28.59 21.16
N MET A 24 21.83 27.69 21.63
CA MET A 24 21.50 26.27 21.77
C MET A 24 20.38 26.03 22.80
N ALA A 25 20.35 26.76 23.91
CA ALA A 25 19.25 26.70 24.87
C ALA A 25 17.92 27.16 24.26
N LEU A 26 17.93 28.22 23.44
CA LEU A 26 16.76 28.64 22.67
C LEU A 26 16.34 27.57 21.66
N GLY A 27 17.30 26.95 20.96
CA GLY A 27 17.05 25.83 20.06
C GLY A 27 16.38 24.64 20.78
N ALA A 28 16.78 24.33 22.01
CA ALA A 28 16.15 23.29 22.82
C ALA A 28 14.70 23.66 23.20
N ILE A 29 14.41 24.93 23.51
CA ILE A 29 13.04 25.41 23.77
C ILE A 29 12.19 25.32 22.50
N ILE A 30 12.73 25.73 21.35
CA ILE A 30 12.02 25.59 20.06
C ILE A 30 11.71 24.11 19.80
N TRP A 31 12.69 23.22 20.03
CA TRP A 31 12.48 21.78 19.89
C TRP A 31 11.37 21.27 20.80
N MET A 32 11.33 21.68 22.08
CA MET A 32 10.25 21.35 23.02
C MET A 32 8.86 21.76 22.51
N LEU A 33 8.73 22.95 21.92
CA LEU A 33 7.45 23.45 21.40
C LEU A 33 7.05 22.77 20.08
N VAL A 34 8.02 22.46 19.21
CA VAL A 34 7.76 21.70 17.97
C VAL A 34 7.29 20.28 18.31
N THR A 35 7.95 19.59 19.24
CA THR A 35 7.58 18.22 19.59
C THR A 35 6.21 18.14 20.26
N ARG A 36 5.76 19.19 20.96
CA ARG A 36 4.39 19.27 21.49
C ARG A 36 3.31 19.16 20.40
N HIS A 37 3.58 19.62 19.18
CA HIS A 37 2.60 19.64 18.10
C HIS A 37 2.75 18.46 17.13
N PHE A 38 3.98 17.99 16.90
CA PHE A 38 4.27 16.96 15.91
C PHE A 38 4.63 15.59 16.49
N GLY A 39 4.94 15.50 17.79
CA GLY A 39 5.41 14.27 18.45
C GLY A 39 4.45 13.09 18.31
N LEU A 40 3.14 13.34 18.35
CA LEU A 40 2.09 12.33 18.19
C LEU A 40 2.24 11.54 16.87
N SER A 41 2.51 12.24 15.77
CA SER A 41 2.66 11.64 14.44
C SER A 41 3.91 10.77 14.29
N TRP A 42 4.93 10.96 15.14
CA TRP A 42 6.17 10.18 15.08
C TRP A 42 6.02 8.81 15.73
N VAL A 43 5.11 8.69 16.70
CA VAL A 43 4.86 7.47 17.48
C VAL A 43 3.70 6.67 16.89
N TYR A 44 2.56 7.33 16.63
CA TYR A 44 1.36 6.69 16.09
C TYR A 44 1.30 6.90 14.57
N GLN A 45 1.77 5.91 13.83
CA GLN A 45 1.97 6.03 12.39
C GLN A 45 0.86 5.34 11.59
N TRP A 46 0.60 5.90 10.41
CA TRP A 46 -0.15 5.26 9.35
C TRP A 46 0.81 4.74 8.28
N ASP A 47 0.54 3.55 7.76
CA ASP A 47 1.07 3.08 6.48
C ASP A 47 -0.01 3.21 5.42
N SER A 48 0.39 3.50 4.18
CA SER A 48 -0.49 3.40 3.02
C SER A 48 -0.08 2.18 2.21
N GLN A 49 -0.88 1.11 2.27
CA GLN A 49 -0.57 -0.14 1.61
C GLN A 49 -1.34 -0.25 0.28
N PRO A 50 -0.65 -0.25 -0.88
CA PRO A 50 -1.30 -0.53 -2.14
C PRO A 50 -1.63 -2.03 -2.25
N SER A 51 -2.87 -2.32 -2.58
CA SER A 51 -3.37 -3.63 -2.96
C SER A 51 -3.87 -3.59 -4.41
N SER A 52 -3.84 -4.72 -5.12
CA SER A 52 -4.42 -4.80 -6.46
C SER A 52 -5.53 -5.84 -6.48
N ASN A 53 -6.68 -5.40 -6.96
CA ASN A 53 -7.83 -6.25 -7.28
C ASN A 53 -8.03 -6.25 -8.80
N PHE A 54 -9.01 -7.01 -9.28
CA PHE A 54 -9.33 -7.05 -10.71
C PHE A 54 -10.84 -7.00 -10.95
N GLN A 55 -11.20 -6.50 -12.13
CA GLN A 55 -12.56 -6.54 -12.67
C GLN A 55 -12.50 -7.19 -14.04
N ASN A 56 -13.33 -8.20 -14.29
CA ASN A 56 -13.42 -8.78 -15.62
C ASN A 56 -14.22 -7.86 -16.55
N ILE A 57 -13.67 -7.61 -17.74
CA ILE A 57 -14.33 -6.87 -18.82
C ILE A 57 -14.53 -7.79 -20.03
N LEU A 58 -15.52 -7.45 -20.88
CA LEU A 58 -15.75 -8.16 -22.13
C LEU A 58 -14.60 -7.87 -23.11
N LEU A 59 -13.86 -8.91 -23.50
CA LEU A 59 -12.87 -8.84 -24.55
C LEU A 59 -13.53 -8.99 -25.93
N ASP A 60 -14.35 -10.03 -26.09
CA ASP A 60 -15.11 -10.30 -27.32
C ASP A 60 -16.34 -11.20 -27.02
N GLY A 61 -17.29 -11.25 -27.95
CA GLY A 61 -18.46 -12.14 -27.91
C GLY A 61 -18.60 -12.95 -29.19
N PHE A 62 -18.92 -14.23 -29.06
CA PHE A 62 -19.10 -15.13 -30.21
C PHE A 62 -20.25 -16.10 -29.98
N GLU A 63 -20.69 -16.76 -31.05
CA GLU A 63 -21.72 -17.79 -31.02
C GLU A 63 -21.19 -19.04 -31.72
N ASN A 64 -21.50 -20.22 -31.18
CA ASN A 64 -21.41 -21.48 -31.91
C ASN A 64 -22.82 -22.08 -31.98
N GLY A 65 -23.30 -22.38 -33.19
CA GLY A 65 -24.70 -22.73 -33.43
C GLY A 65 -25.66 -21.66 -32.89
N ILE A 66 -26.41 -22.00 -31.83
CA ILE A 66 -27.34 -21.10 -31.13
C ILE A 66 -26.83 -20.60 -29.78
N LEU A 67 -25.65 -21.05 -29.36
CA LEU A 67 -25.13 -20.84 -28.01
C LEU A 67 -24.21 -19.62 -27.98
N PRO A 68 -24.52 -18.59 -27.16
CA PRO A 68 -23.67 -17.43 -27.01
C PRO A 68 -22.56 -17.67 -25.99
N PHE A 69 -21.41 -17.06 -26.26
CA PHE A 69 -20.22 -17.06 -25.41
C PHE A 69 -19.63 -15.66 -25.31
N THR A 70 -18.99 -15.39 -24.17
CA THR A 70 -18.26 -14.15 -23.92
C THR A 70 -16.85 -14.47 -23.48
N LEU A 71 -15.86 -13.95 -24.20
CA LEU A 71 -14.48 -13.94 -23.77
C LEU A 71 -14.29 -12.76 -22.82
N GLN A 72 -13.82 -13.05 -21.61
CA GLN A 72 -13.54 -12.05 -20.61
C GLN A 72 -12.04 -11.94 -20.37
N THR A 73 -11.62 -10.76 -19.93
CA THR A 73 -10.24 -10.51 -19.53
C THR A 73 -10.21 -9.62 -18.29
N PRO A 74 -9.30 -9.86 -17.33
CA PRO A 74 -9.18 -8.99 -16.17
C PRO A 74 -8.58 -7.64 -16.57
N VAL A 75 -9.06 -6.57 -15.95
CA VAL A 75 -8.30 -5.34 -15.76
C VAL A 75 -7.98 -5.20 -14.28
N TYR A 76 -6.75 -4.85 -13.97
CA TYR A 76 -6.30 -4.73 -12.58
C TYR A 76 -6.47 -3.30 -12.09
N PHE A 77 -6.83 -3.12 -10.84
CA PHE A 77 -6.91 -1.79 -10.24
C PHE A 77 -6.32 -1.80 -8.85
N VAL A 78 -5.66 -0.70 -8.53
CA VAL A 78 -4.96 -0.45 -7.27
C VAL A 78 -5.90 0.22 -6.28
N GLN A 79 -5.82 -0.18 -5.03
CA GLN A 79 -6.44 0.48 -3.90
C GLN A 79 -5.42 0.73 -2.80
N TYR A 80 -5.42 1.92 -2.21
CA TYR A 80 -4.64 2.28 -1.04
C TYR A 80 -5.48 2.11 0.22
N GLU A 81 -5.12 1.13 1.04
CA GLU A 81 -5.66 0.99 2.39
C GLU A 81 -4.70 1.61 3.40
N TYR A 82 -5.22 2.39 4.35
CA TYR A 82 -4.38 2.96 5.41
C TYR A 82 -4.36 2.04 6.63
N LEU A 83 -3.20 1.49 6.96
CA LEU A 83 -3.02 0.63 8.13
C LEU A 83 -2.37 1.42 9.27
N ALA A 84 -3.04 1.48 10.41
CA ALA A 84 -2.40 1.92 11.64
C ALA A 84 -1.34 0.92 12.09
N LYS A 85 -0.17 1.40 12.53
CA LYS A 85 0.95 0.55 12.98
C LYS A 85 0.96 0.36 14.49
N ASP A 86 1.54 -0.76 14.91
CA ASP A 86 2.00 -0.94 16.28
C ASP A 86 3.01 0.15 16.67
N LEU A 87 3.14 0.37 17.97
CA LEU A 87 3.92 1.45 18.55
C LEU A 87 5.35 1.51 18.00
N HIS A 88 5.73 2.67 17.48
CA HIS A 88 7.07 2.92 16.98
C HIS A 88 7.76 3.99 17.82
N ILE A 89 8.95 3.68 18.33
CA ILE A 89 9.75 4.62 19.12
C ILE A 89 10.80 5.30 18.23
N PRO A 90 10.78 6.65 18.11
CA PRO A 90 11.68 7.37 17.22
C PRO A 90 13.13 7.41 17.75
N LEU A 91 13.98 6.52 17.23
CA LEU A 91 15.38 6.33 17.66
C LEU A 91 16.27 7.57 17.60
N TRP A 92 15.97 8.54 16.72
CA TRP A 92 16.79 9.74 16.60
C TRP A 92 16.62 10.68 17.81
N VAL A 93 15.47 10.62 18.49
CA VAL A 93 15.13 11.48 19.62
C VAL A 93 16.03 11.19 20.81
N SER A 94 16.24 9.90 21.14
CA SER A 94 17.15 9.50 22.23
C SER A 94 18.59 9.94 21.96
N LYS A 95 19.02 10.00 20.69
CA LYS A 95 20.35 10.50 20.31
C LYS A 95 20.48 12.00 20.55
N VAL A 96 19.51 12.79 20.10
CA VAL A 96 19.50 14.25 20.30
C VAL A 96 19.43 14.60 21.79
N TRP A 97 18.57 13.90 22.54
CA TRP A 97 18.50 14.04 24.00
C TRP A 97 19.85 13.72 24.65
N THR A 98 20.46 12.57 24.32
CA THR A 98 21.76 12.16 24.89
C THR A 98 22.84 13.22 24.63
N ILE A 99 22.95 13.72 23.40
CA ILE A 99 23.93 14.77 23.04
C ILE A 99 23.65 16.05 23.84
N GLY A 100 22.39 16.50 23.88
CA GLY A 100 22.00 17.71 24.61
C GLY A 100 22.33 17.63 26.10
N ILE A 101 22.06 16.49 26.73
CA ILE A 101 22.36 16.25 28.14
C ILE A 101 23.87 16.24 28.41
N PHE A 102 24.68 15.56 27.60
CA PHE A 102 26.14 15.53 27.79
C PHE A 102 26.80 16.90 27.56
N VAL A 103 26.28 17.70 26.62
CA VAL A 103 26.74 19.08 26.40
C VAL A 103 26.38 19.97 27.60
N ALA A 104 25.13 19.92 28.07
CA ALA A 104 24.70 20.68 29.24
C ALA A 104 25.46 20.26 30.51
N PHE A 105 25.71 18.96 30.67
CA PHE A 105 26.48 18.37 31.77
C PHE A 105 27.94 18.82 31.73
N SER A 106 28.59 18.86 30.56
CA SER A 106 29.97 19.35 30.41
C SER A 106 30.12 20.81 30.85
N VAL A 107 29.16 21.66 30.47
CA VAL A 107 29.14 23.07 30.91
C VAL A 107 28.89 23.16 32.41
N PHE A 108 27.94 22.37 32.94
CA PHE A 108 27.66 22.32 34.37
C PHE A 108 28.88 21.89 35.20
N ILE A 109 29.55 20.79 34.82
CA ILE A 109 30.77 20.30 35.46
C ILE A 109 31.90 21.34 35.42
N THR A 110 31.98 22.11 34.34
CA THR A 110 32.92 23.23 34.25
C THR A 110 32.60 24.32 35.27
N CYS A 111 31.32 24.68 35.39
CA CYS A 111 30.85 25.72 36.32
C CYS A 111 31.06 25.35 37.79
N ILE A 112 30.81 24.10 38.18
CA ILE A 112 30.92 23.69 39.60
C ILE A 112 32.36 23.84 40.11
N SER A 113 33.38 23.76 39.25
CA SER A 113 34.78 23.96 39.66
C SER A 113 35.04 25.36 40.28
N TYR A 114 34.17 26.34 40.00
CA TYR A 114 34.22 27.70 40.55
C TYR A 114 33.38 27.88 41.81
N PHE A 115 32.61 26.87 42.25
CA PHE A 115 31.73 26.99 43.42
C PHE A 115 32.53 27.03 44.71
N LYS A 116 31.90 27.54 45.79
CA LYS A 116 32.46 27.40 47.14
C LYS A 116 32.50 25.92 47.52
N ARG A 117 33.46 25.54 48.37
CA ARG A 117 33.76 24.14 48.73
C ARG A 117 32.52 23.28 49.03
N ILE A 118 31.59 23.76 49.85
CA ILE A 118 30.37 23.01 50.20
C ILE A 118 29.48 22.72 48.99
N TYR A 119 29.26 23.72 48.13
CA TYR A 119 28.42 23.59 46.94
C TYR A 119 29.12 22.81 45.83
N PHE A 120 30.45 22.89 45.75
CA PHE A 120 31.24 22.03 44.87
C PHE A 120 31.05 20.55 45.24
N LEU A 121 31.16 20.20 46.53
CA LEU A 121 30.95 18.82 47.00
C LEU A 121 29.53 18.34 46.71
N LEU A 122 28.51 19.12 47.07
CA LEU A 122 27.11 18.77 46.81
C LEU A 122 26.82 18.58 45.30
N SER A 123 27.31 19.49 44.46
CA SER A 123 27.10 19.39 43.01
C SER A 123 27.87 18.21 42.39
N SER A 124 29.04 17.89 42.94
CA SER A 124 29.82 16.70 42.55
C SER A 124 29.09 15.42 42.93
N THR A 125 28.45 15.35 44.10
CA THR A 125 27.62 14.20 44.50
C THR A 125 26.45 14.00 43.54
N ILE A 126 25.73 15.07 43.16
CA ILE A 126 24.64 14.98 42.18
C ILE A 126 25.17 14.48 40.83
N ALA A 127 26.34 14.97 40.39
CA ALA A 127 26.98 14.49 39.17
C ALA A 127 27.35 13.00 39.22
N ILE A 128 27.83 12.50 40.35
CA ILE A 128 28.12 11.07 40.56
C ILE A 128 26.84 10.24 40.45
N ILE A 129 25.77 10.67 41.13
CA ILE A 129 24.47 9.98 41.09
C ILE A 129 23.94 9.93 39.64
N PHE A 130 24.08 11.03 38.89
CA PHE A 130 23.70 11.06 37.48
C PHE A 130 24.48 10.05 36.64
N ILE A 131 25.81 10.02 36.76
CA ILE A 131 26.67 9.07 36.02
C ILE A 131 26.29 7.62 36.35
N ILE A 132 26.01 7.32 37.62
CA ILE A 132 25.57 5.98 38.04
C ILE A 132 24.19 5.63 37.47
N SER A 133 23.25 6.60 37.46
CA SER A 133 21.88 6.39 36.97
C SER A 133 21.82 6.06 35.48
N LEU A 134 22.79 6.52 34.68
CA LEU A 134 22.85 6.23 33.24
C LEU A 134 23.06 4.74 32.92
N ARG A 135 23.52 3.93 33.88
CA ARG A 135 23.75 2.48 33.69
C ARG A 135 24.55 2.14 32.42
N ILE A 136 25.64 2.89 32.21
CA ILE A 136 26.52 2.75 31.03
C ILE A 136 27.11 1.33 30.90
N ASP A 137 27.15 0.57 32.00
CA ASP A 137 27.51 -0.85 32.00
C ASP A 137 26.66 -1.70 31.06
N LEU A 138 25.38 -1.36 30.88
CA LEU A 138 24.43 -2.12 30.06
C LEU A 138 24.65 -1.89 28.55
N VAL A 139 25.38 -0.86 28.17
CA VAL A 139 25.64 -0.50 26.76
C VAL A 139 26.70 -1.42 26.12
N GLY A 140 27.50 -2.12 26.91
CA GLY A 140 28.45 -3.11 26.40
C GLY A 140 29.52 -2.53 25.47
N ILE A 141 30.22 -1.47 25.88
CA ILE A 141 31.26 -0.82 25.07
C ILE A 141 32.42 -1.81 24.83
N GLY A 142 32.75 -2.07 23.56
CA GLY A 142 33.73 -3.09 23.16
C GLY A 142 33.34 -4.52 23.57
N GLY A 143 32.07 -4.74 23.94
CA GLY A 143 31.58 -6.01 24.48
C GLY A 143 31.89 -6.28 25.95
N VAL A 144 32.37 -5.27 26.68
CA VAL A 144 32.62 -5.35 28.12
C VAL A 144 31.42 -4.75 28.87
N TYR A 145 30.89 -5.49 29.85
CA TYR A 145 29.77 -5.06 30.70
C TYR A 145 30.25 -4.88 32.14
N SER A 146 30.90 -3.75 32.43
CA SER A 146 31.50 -3.49 33.75
C SER A 146 31.12 -2.13 34.31
N LYS A 147 30.40 -2.14 35.44
CA LYS A 147 29.99 -0.95 36.20
C LYS A 147 31.19 -0.12 36.64
N TRP A 148 32.21 -0.77 37.20
CA TRP A 148 33.40 -0.08 37.72
C TRP A 148 34.27 0.48 36.61
N LEU A 149 34.46 -0.27 35.52
CA LEU A 149 35.34 0.17 34.42
C LEU A 149 34.77 1.39 33.71
N PHE A 150 33.48 1.42 33.36
CA PHE A 150 32.90 2.56 32.64
C PHE A 150 32.39 3.65 33.58
N GLY A 151 31.54 3.30 34.55
CA GLY A 151 30.98 4.26 35.50
C GLY A 151 32.03 4.88 36.42
N GLY A 152 32.92 4.05 36.98
CA GLY A 152 34.01 4.51 37.85
C GLY A 152 35.01 5.40 37.12
N THR A 153 35.41 5.03 35.89
CA THR A 153 36.30 5.85 35.06
C THR A 153 35.65 7.20 34.71
N LEU A 154 34.35 7.23 34.39
CA LEU A 154 33.68 8.49 34.10
C LEU A 154 33.54 9.40 35.31
N ILE A 155 33.31 8.83 36.50
CA ILE A 155 33.38 9.60 37.76
C ILE A 155 34.78 10.18 37.93
N LEU A 156 35.83 9.38 37.74
CA LEU A 156 37.21 9.85 37.84
C LEU A 156 37.54 10.93 36.80
N LEU A 157 37.07 10.79 35.56
CA LEU A 157 37.29 11.79 34.52
C LEU A 157 36.51 13.07 34.80
N TYR A 158 35.18 13.05 34.93
CA TYR A 158 34.41 14.29 35.12
C TYR A 158 34.64 14.93 36.49
N VAL A 159 34.47 14.17 37.56
CA VAL A 159 34.55 14.71 38.93
C VAL A 159 36.00 14.90 39.35
N GLY A 160 36.91 14.01 38.94
CA GLY A 160 38.34 14.18 39.19
C GLY A 160 38.93 15.39 38.44
N LEU A 161 38.56 15.61 37.16
CA LEU A 161 38.96 16.85 36.45
C LEU A 161 38.34 18.09 37.11
N ALA A 162 37.07 18.04 37.50
CA ALA A 162 36.43 19.15 38.20
C ALA A 162 37.12 19.47 39.53
N TYR A 163 37.52 18.45 40.29
CA TYR A 163 38.28 18.59 41.53
C TYR A 163 39.69 19.16 41.28
N TYR A 164 40.37 18.70 40.22
CA TYR A 164 41.66 19.25 39.81
C TYR A 164 41.53 20.75 39.50
N PHE A 165 40.53 21.15 38.71
CA PHE A 165 40.28 22.56 38.39
C PHE A 165 39.83 23.40 39.59
N HIS A 166 39.13 22.80 40.56
CA HIS A 166 38.70 23.46 41.78
C HIS A 166 39.88 23.71 42.74
N THR A 167 40.78 22.75 42.87
CA THR A 167 41.83 22.76 43.91
C THR A 167 43.16 23.31 43.38
N PHE A 168 43.60 22.83 42.22
CA PHE A 168 44.94 23.09 41.68
C PHE A 168 44.91 24.01 40.44
N GLY A 169 43.95 23.81 39.54
CA GLY A 169 43.83 24.52 38.26
C GLY A 169 43.00 25.81 38.32
N LYS A 170 43.09 26.58 39.41
CA LYS A 170 42.24 27.77 39.64
C LYS A 170 42.43 28.85 38.56
N ASP A 171 43.68 29.05 38.13
CA ASP A 171 44.08 30.11 37.19
C ASP A 171 43.81 29.75 35.71
N LEU A 172 43.36 28.53 35.42
CA LEU A 172 43.03 28.14 34.05
C LEU A 172 41.78 28.89 33.55
N ALA A 173 41.87 29.38 32.31
CA ALA A 173 40.74 30.02 31.63
C ALA A 173 39.55 29.05 31.50
N PHE A 174 38.32 29.57 31.67
CA PHE A 174 37.10 28.77 31.62
C PHE A 174 36.98 27.93 30.34
N TRP A 175 37.32 28.47 29.16
CA TRP A 175 37.25 27.72 27.91
C TRP A 175 38.17 26.49 27.90
N LYS A 176 39.34 26.53 28.56
CA LYS A 176 40.23 25.36 28.65
C LYS A 176 39.58 24.26 29.48
N LYS A 177 38.99 24.63 30.62
CA LYS A 177 38.23 23.70 31.48
C LYS A 177 37.03 23.11 30.74
N LEU A 178 36.29 23.94 29.99
CA LEU A 178 35.16 23.52 29.17
C LEU A 178 35.57 22.54 28.07
N VAL A 179 36.62 22.86 27.31
CA VAL A 179 37.14 21.99 26.26
C VAL A 179 37.61 20.65 26.83
N SER A 180 38.27 20.63 28.00
CA SER A 180 38.63 19.37 28.66
C SER A 180 37.42 18.49 28.96
N ASN A 181 36.35 19.06 29.53
CA ASN A 181 35.12 18.32 29.83
C ASN A 181 34.37 17.87 28.56
N LEU A 182 34.33 18.73 27.53
CA LEU A 182 33.74 18.39 26.23
C LEU A 182 34.49 17.26 25.52
N ILE A 183 35.83 17.22 25.59
CA ILE A 183 36.62 16.12 25.02
C ILE A 183 36.22 14.79 25.68
N VAL A 184 36.03 14.77 27.01
CA VAL A 184 35.55 13.57 27.73
C VAL A 184 34.16 13.16 27.21
N SER A 185 33.23 14.10 27.04
CA SER A 185 31.90 13.84 26.46
C SER A 185 31.99 13.31 25.03
N VAL A 186 32.80 13.92 24.16
CA VAL A 186 32.93 13.53 22.76
C VAL A 186 33.53 12.13 22.64
N ILE A 187 34.58 11.82 23.39
CA ILE A 187 35.17 10.48 23.42
C ILE A 187 34.13 9.45 23.89
N LEU A 188 33.41 9.75 24.97
CA LEU A 188 32.36 8.84 25.46
C LEU A 188 31.25 8.63 24.42
N LEU A 189 30.76 9.70 23.78
CA LEU A 189 29.74 9.59 22.74
C LEU A 189 30.25 8.76 21.54
N ILE A 190 31.52 8.93 21.13
CA ILE A 190 32.13 8.11 20.08
C ILE A 190 32.16 6.63 20.51
N LEU A 191 32.57 6.34 21.74
CA LEU A 191 32.57 4.97 22.29
C LEU A 191 31.16 4.36 22.30
N ILE A 192 30.15 5.14 22.71
CA ILE A 192 28.76 4.67 22.76
C ILE A 192 28.20 4.45 21.35
N PHE A 193 28.41 5.38 20.42
CA PHE A 193 27.80 5.31 19.09
C PHE A 193 28.45 4.29 18.17
N PHE A 194 29.76 4.04 18.31
CA PHE A 194 30.51 3.20 17.38
C PHE A 194 31.03 1.89 17.99
N LEU A 195 31.24 1.83 19.31
CA LEU A 195 31.82 0.65 19.98
C LEU A 195 30.83 -0.12 20.86
N SER A 196 29.59 0.34 21.01
CA SER A 196 28.56 -0.40 21.76
C SER A 196 28.14 -1.69 21.04
N LYS A 197 28.03 -2.79 21.79
CA LYS A 197 27.37 -4.02 21.31
C LYS A 197 25.85 -3.95 21.37
N GLU A 198 25.31 -3.05 22.17
CA GLU A 198 23.88 -2.83 22.28
C GLU A 198 23.37 -2.15 21.00
N LYS A 199 22.26 -2.64 20.44
CA LYS A 199 21.71 -2.15 19.17
C LYS A 199 21.13 -0.75 19.31
N PHE A 200 20.58 -0.43 20.48
CA PHE A 200 19.91 0.85 20.75
C PHE A 200 20.48 1.55 22.00
N PRO A 201 21.78 1.90 22.02
CA PRO A 201 22.47 2.27 23.24
C PRO A 201 21.95 3.59 23.86
N THR A 202 21.52 4.54 23.04
CA THR A 202 20.95 5.81 23.54
C THR A 202 19.55 5.67 24.13
N VAL A 203 18.78 4.66 23.71
CA VAL A 203 17.47 4.36 24.30
C VAL A 203 17.66 3.80 25.71
N TYR A 204 18.65 2.93 25.91
CA TYR A 204 19.05 2.47 27.26
C TYR A 204 19.45 3.63 28.17
N LEU A 205 20.31 4.53 27.69
CA LEU A 205 20.76 5.68 28.47
C LEU A 205 19.59 6.60 28.84
N ALA A 206 18.67 6.83 27.92
CA ALA A 206 17.47 7.60 28.18
C ALA A 206 16.56 6.90 29.19
N GLY A 207 16.21 5.63 28.96
CA GLY A 207 15.31 4.87 29.85
C GLY A 207 15.79 4.81 31.30
N TYR A 208 17.05 4.45 31.54
CA TYR A 208 17.60 4.37 32.90
C TYR A 208 18.02 5.73 33.48
N GLY A 209 18.53 6.63 32.64
CA GLY A 209 19.15 7.89 33.08
C GLY A 209 18.20 9.08 33.22
N ILE A 210 16.93 8.98 32.82
CA ILE A 210 15.99 10.11 32.78
C ILE A 210 15.66 10.72 34.16
N LEU A 211 15.85 9.95 35.24
CA LEU A 211 15.44 10.36 36.59
C LEU A 211 16.08 11.68 37.03
N ILE A 212 17.40 11.84 36.86
CA ILE A 212 18.08 13.06 37.31
C ILE A 212 17.75 14.28 36.41
N PRO A 213 17.77 14.18 35.07
CA PRO A 213 17.24 15.23 34.18
C PRO A 213 15.81 15.64 34.51
N PHE A 214 14.94 14.70 34.89
CA PHE A 214 13.57 14.99 35.34
C PHE A 214 13.56 15.79 36.65
N LEU A 215 14.33 15.40 37.66
CA LEU A 215 14.43 16.16 38.92
C LEU A 215 15.01 17.57 38.71
N ILE A 216 15.98 17.72 37.79
CA ILE A 216 16.50 19.03 37.37
C ILE A 216 15.39 19.84 36.69
N THR A 217 14.56 19.20 35.88
CA THR A 217 13.40 19.83 35.24
C THR A 217 12.42 20.39 36.27
N LEU A 218 12.02 19.58 37.26
CA LEU A 218 11.14 20.04 38.35
C LEU A 218 11.76 21.19 39.16
N THR A 219 13.05 21.10 39.46
CA THR A 219 13.79 22.16 40.15
C THR A 219 13.83 23.44 39.32
N THR A 220 13.96 23.32 38.00
CA THR A 220 13.99 24.46 37.08
C THR A 220 12.61 25.11 36.98
N ILE A 221 11.53 24.32 36.86
CA ILE A 221 10.14 24.81 36.87
C ILE A 221 9.89 25.63 38.14
N PHE A 222 10.26 25.09 39.30
CA PHE A 222 10.17 25.79 40.58
C PHE A 222 10.97 27.10 40.58
N LEU A 223 12.20 27.07 40.07
CA LEU A 223 13.07 28.24 40.02
C LEU A 223 12.46 29.37 39.18
N VAL A 224 11.82 29.03 38.06
CA VAL A 224 11.28 30.01 37.11
C VAL A 224 9.80 30.36 37.31
N ALA A 225 9.08 29.65 38.19
CA ALA A 225 7.65 29.86 38.43
C ALA A 225 7.30 31.29 38.89
N SER A 226 8.26 31.99 39.51
CA SER A 226 8.10 33.38 39.94
C SER A 226 8.46 34.44 38.89
N GLU A 227 9.01 34.06 37.74
CA GLU A 227 9.58 35.00 36.77
C GLU A 227 8.52 35.81 36.02
N ILE A 228 7.40 35.20 35.63
CA ILE A 228 6.28 35.92 35.02
C ILE A 228 5.67 36.92 36.02
N PRO A 229 5.27 36.53 37.25
CA PRO A 229 4.81 37.49 38.25
C PRO A 229 5.78 38.63 38.51
N PHE A 230 7.08 38.33 38.63
CA PHE A 230 8.13 39.34 38.81
C PHE A 230 8.22 40.28 37.61
N PHE A 231 8.19 39.77 36.38
CA PHE A 231 8.23 40.58 35.17
C PHE A 231 7.00 41.48 35.05
N LEU A 232 5.80 40.95 35.29
CA LEU A 232 4.55 41.71 35.30
C LEU A 232 4.57 42.83 36.34
N ALA A 233 5.04 42.52 37.56
CA ALA A 233 5.24 43.51 38.60
C ALA A 233 6.23 44.60 38.15
N SER A 234 7.36 44.20 37.56
CA SER A 234 8.36 45.13 37.06
C SER A 234 7.81 46.05 35.98
N LEU A 235 7.01 45.55 35.04
CA LEU A 235 6.49 46.33 33.92
C LEU A 235 5.41 47.32 34.37
N THR A 236 4.54 46.90 35.28
CA THR A 236 3.36 47.67 35.73
C THR A 236 3.69 48.68 36.83
N THR A 237 4.72 48.42 37.64
CA THR A 237 5.12 49.32 38.74
C THR A 237 6.27 50.26 38.37
N SER A 238 6.98 50.05 37.24
CA SER A 238 8.14 50.88 36.83
C SER A 238 7.86 51.97 35.78
N GLN A 239 6.60 52.25 35.43
CA GLN A 239 6.29 53.28 34.43
C GLN A 239 6.36 54.72 34.97
N LYS A 240 7.60 55.18 35.21
CA LYS A 240 8.21 56.50 34.94
C LYS A 240 9.35 56.72 35.92
N LEU A 241 10.49 57.22 35.43
CA LEU A 241 11.63 57.76 36.21
C LEU A 241 11.26 59.04 36.99
N THR A 242 10.02 59.14 37.46
CA THR A 242 9.45 60.18 38.36
C THR A 242 7.97 59.84 38.56
N GLY A 243 7.59 59.27 39.71
CA GLY A 243 6.18 59.09 40.10
C GLY A 243 5.86 57.81 40.91
N LYS A 244 4.74 57.83 41.65
CA LYS A 244 4.30 56.71 42.50
C LYS A 244 3.95 55.45 41.67
N PRO A 245 4.30 54.24 42.14
CA PRO A 245 3.99 52.98 41.46
C PRO A 245 2.48 52.76 41.29
N ASN A 246 2.04 52.42 40.08
CA ASN A 246 0.64 52.12 39.78
C ASN A 246 0.29 50.66 40.11
N PHE A 247 0.00 50.41 41.38
CA PHE A 247 -0.39 49.09 41.85
C PHE A 247 -1.69 48.58 41.24
N LEU A 248 -2.62 49.44 40.81
CA LEU A 248 -3.89 49.00 40.23
C LEU A 248 -3.67 48.21 38.94
N ASN A 249 -2.78 48.69 38.06
CA ASN A 249 -2.40 47.97 36.85
C ASN A 249 -1.76 46.61 37.16
N PHE A 250 -0.91 46.53 38.18
CA PHE A 250 -0.33 45.25 38.61
C PHE A 250 -1.40 44.26 39.07
N HIS A 251 -2.34 44.69 39.94
CA HIS A 251 -3.42 43.85 40.45
C HIS A 251 -4.28 43.29 39.32
N VAL A 252 -4.65 44.13 38.34
CA VAL A 252 -5.47 43.69 37.22
C VAL A 252 -4.73 42.63 36.40
N VAL A 253 -3.48 42.88 36.01
CA VAL A 253 -2.73 41.98 35.12
C VAL A 253 -2.36 40.67 35.82
N ILE A 254 -1.98 40.70 37.10
CA ILE A 254 -1.66 39.48 37.85
C ILE A 254 -2.90 38.64 38.15
N LEU A 255 -4.07 39.26 38.38
CA LEU A 255 -5.34 38.53 38.51
C LEU A 255 -5.75 37.87 37.20
N PHE A 256 -5.52 38.51 36.04
CA PHE A 256 -5.73 37.85 34.75
C PHE A 256 -4.79 36.66 34.55
N TYR A 257 -3.52 36.80 34.93
CA TYR A 257 -2.54 35.70 34.86
C TYR A 257 -2.92 34.52 35.76
N VAL A 258 -3.19 34.77 37.05
CA VAL A 258 -3.61 33.72 37.99
C VAL A 258 -4.96 33.14 37.59
N GLY A 259 -5.90 33.97 37.12
CA GLY A 259 -7.19 33.53 36.59
C GLY A 259 -7.04 32.59 35.40
N ASN A 260 -6.14 32.90 34.45
CA ASN A 260 -5.83 32.01 33.33
C ASN A 260 -5.25 30.67 33.79
N LEU A 261 -4.34 30.67 34.77
CA LEU A 261 -3.78 29.45 35.35
C LEU A 261 -4.83 28.61 36.09
N VAL A 262 -5.75 29.23 36.82
CA VAL A 262 -6.85 28.52 37.48
C VAL A 262 -7.80 27.90 36.44
N LEU A 263 -8.10 28.62 35.36
CA LEU A 263 -8.89 28.09 34.26
C LEU A 263 -8.17 26.92 33.56
N LEU A 264 -6.85 27.00 33.38
CA LEU A 264 -6.03 25.93 32.85
C LEU A 264 -6.04 24.69 33.77
N TYR A 265 -5.93 24.89 35.08
CA TYR A 265 -6.11 23.80 36.06
C TYR A 265 -7.50 23.13 35.97
N LEU A 266 -8.57 23.92 35.88
CA LEU A 266 -9.94 23.38 35.77
C LEU A 266 -10.16 22.63 34.44
N LYS A 267 -9.48 23.04 33.38
CA LYS A 267 -9.47 22.35 32.09
C LYS A 267 -8.71 21.02 32.19
N ASN A 268 -7.50 21.02 32.74
CA ASN A 268 -6.65 19.82 32.85
C ASN A 268 -7.30 18.75 33.74
N THR A 269 -7.99 19.17 34.80
CA THR A 269 -8.78 18.27 35.67
C THR A 269 -10.13 17.85 35.07
N LYS A 270 -10.46 18.29 33.85
CA LYS A 270 -11.73 18.01 33.14
C LYS A 270 -12.98 18.43 33.94
N ILE A 271 -12.84 19.33 34.93
CA ILE A 271 -13.96 19.89 35.70
C ILE A 271 -14.76 20.87 34.82
N LEU A 272 -14.08 21.56 33.90
CA LEU A 272 -14.66 22.57 33.03
C LEU A 272 -14.28 22.34 31.57
N THR A 273 -15.26 22.32 30.66
CA THR A 273 -15.07 22.14 29.21
C THR A 273 -15.49 23.38 28.43
N LEU A 274 -14.86 24.53 28.72
CA LEU A 274 -15.06 25.75 27.91
C LEU A 274 -14.09 25.78 26.72
N ASP A 275 -14.63 26.02 25.53
CA ASP A 275 -13.84 26.30 24.30
C ASP A 275 -13.40 27.78 24.25
N ILE A 276 -12.53 28.16 25.19
CA ILE A 276 -11.87 29.47 25.19
C ILE A 276 -10.38 29.32 24.87
N PHE A 277 -9.73 30.42 24.50
CA PHE A 277 -8.27 30.41 24.29
C PHE A 277 -7.56 30.33 25.65
N TYR A 278 -6.80 29.25 25.87
CA TYR A 278 -5.93 29.07 27.02
C TYR A 278 -4.47 29.19 26.59
N ILE A 279 -3.61 29.75 27.44
CA ILE A 279 -2.17 29.68 27.23
C ILE A 279 -1.74 28.29 27.66
N ASP A 280 -1.18 27.50 26.74
CA ASP A 280 -0.66 26.16 27.03
C ASP A 280 0.52 26.23 28.02
N ASP A 281 0.58 25.28 28.93
CA ASP A 281 1.52 25.20 30.04
C ASP A 281 3.00 25.16 29.59
N PHE A 282 3.31 24.50 28.47
CA PHE A 282 4.68 24.49 27.94
C PHE A 282 5.09 25.84 27.33
N TYR A 283 4.14 26.60 26.77
CA TYR A 283 4.41 27.99 26.33
C TYR A 283 4.63 28.91 27.53
N LEU A 284 3.88 28.69 28.61
CA LEU A 284 4.04 29.41 29.86
C LEU A 284 5.42 29.14 30.46
N LEU A 285 5.84 27.86 30.51
CA LEU A 285 7.19 27.49 30.94
C LEU A 285 8.27 28.06 30.01
N ALA A 286 8.10 28.00 28.68
CA ALA A 286 9.05 28.56 27.72
C ALA A 286 9.27 30.07 27.97
N THR A 287 8.18 30.79 28.24
CA THR A 287 8.23 32.22 28.59
C THR A 287 8.99 32.43 29.91
N SER A 288 8.69 31.66 30.94
CA SER A 288 9.39 31.71 32.24
C SER A 288 10.88 31.37 32.12
N LEU A 289 11.25 30.38 31.31
CA LEU A 289 12.66 30.01 31.06
C LEU A 289 13.43 31.15 30.39
N ILE A 290 12.82 31.82 29.40
CA ILE A 290 13.43 32.97 28.72
C ILE A 290 13.59 34.13 29.71
N LEU A 291 12.54 34.46 30.47
CA LEU A 291 12.59 35.54 31.48
C LEU A 291 13.60 35.26 32.59
N GLY A 292 13.77 34.00 32.98
CA GLY A 292 14.72 33.58 34.01
C GLY A 292 16.19 33.88 33.70
N ILE A 293 16.55 34.09 32.42
CA ILE A 293 17.92 34.52 32.04
C ILE A 293 18.29 35.84 32.74
N TRP A 294 17.32 36.75 32.89
CA TRP A 294 17.51 38.00 33.62
C TRP A 294 17.22 37.84 35.11
N GLY A 295 16.18 37.10 35.48
CA GLY A 295 15.74 36.94 36.88
C GLY A 295 16.76 36.26 37.79
N THR A 296 17.46 35.24 37.30
CA THR A 296 18.48 34.51 38.06
C THR A 296 19.62 35.38 38.55
N ARG A 297 19.92 36.48 37.84
CA ARG A 297 20.98 37.43 38.21
C ARG A 297 20.65 38.27 39.44
N HIS A 298 19.37 38.37 39.79
CA HIS A 298 18.89 39.14 40.94
C HIS A 298 18.39 38.26 42.09
N ASN A 299 18.32 36.95 41.86
CA ASN A 299 17.78 35.97 42.79
C ASN A 299 18.80 35.63 43.91
N PRO A 300 18.56 36.02 45.19
CA PRO A 300 19.55 35.90 46.25
C PRO A 300 19.90 34.45 46.62
N LEU A 301 18.94 33.52 46.51
CA LEU A 301 19.20 32.10 46.73
C LEU A 301 20.12 31.53 45.64
N PHE A 302 19.88 31.90 44.39
CA PHE A 302 20.73 31.46 43.28
C PHE A 302 22.14 32.05 43.40
N GLN A 303 22.26 33.32 43.81
CA GLN A 303 23.54 33.99 44.07
C GLN A 303 24.33 33.38 45.24
N SER A 304 23.65 32.83 46.26
CA SER A 304 24.32 32.18 47.39
C SER A 304 25.05 30.88 47.01
N ILE A 305 24.52 30.18 46.01
CA ILE A 305 25.04 28.89 45.54
C ILE A 305 26.02 29.09 44.37
N VAL A 306 25.62 29.90 43.38
CA VAL A 306 26.32 30.04 42.10
C VAL A 306 27.07 31.38 42.03
N PRO A 307 28.40 31.36 41.79
CA PRO A 307 29.18 32.58 41.58
C PRO A 307 28.63 33.43 40.42
N ASN A 308 28.68 34.77 40.53
CA ASN A 308 28.10 35.72 39.57
C ASN A 308 28.49 35.42 38.11
N ALA A 309 29.78 35.16 37.84
CA ALA A 309 30.27 34.86 36.49
C ALA A 309 29.72 33.54 35.89
N MET A 310 29.18 32.64 36.71
CA MET A 310 28.70 31.31 36.30
C MET A 310 27.18 31.19 36.30
N GLN A 311 26.44 32.19 36.80
CA GLN A 311 24.98 32.14 36.95
C GLN A 311 24.26 31.86 35.64
N THR A 312 24.56 32.63 34.59
CA THR A 312 23.92 32.47 33.28
C THR A 312 24.27 31.13 32.63
N TRP A 313 25.50 30.63 32.84
CA TRP A 313 25.92 29.32 32.33
C TRP A 313 25.17 28.16 32.98
N VAL A 314 25.10 28.15 34.33
CA VAL A 314 24.38 27.12 35.09
C VAL A 314 22.89 27.15 34.75
N PHE A 315 22.29 28.34 34.68
CA PHE A 315 20.88 28.47 34.30
C PHE A 315 20.62 28.00 32.87
N ALA A 316 21.47 28.36 31.91
CA ALA A 316 21.35 27.87 30.53
C ALA A 316 21.51 26.33 30.43
N SER A 317 22.38 25.71 31.24
CA SER A 317 22.46 24.24 31.34
C SER A 317 21.14 23.65 31.86
N MET A 318 20.55 24.25 32.90
CA MET A 318 19.24 23.82 33.42
C MET A 318 18.12 24.00 32.39
N MET A 319 18.13 25.08 31.61
CA MET A 319 17.19 25.31 30.50
C MET A 319 17.31 24.22 29.43
N ILE A 320 18.53 23.86 29.01
CA ILE A 320 18.75 22.79 28.02
C ILE A 320 18.25 21.45 28.58
N VAL A 321 18.65 21.07 29.80
CA VAL A 321 18.20 19.82 30.43
C VAL A 321 16.68 19.76 30.51
N THR A 322 16.04 20.85 30.95
CA THR A 322 14.59 20.96 31.05
C THR A 322 13.92 20.82 29.70
N ALA A 323 14.28 21.66 28.73
CA ALA A 323 13.64 21.69 27.42
C ALA A 323 13.85 20.37 26.65
N THR A 324 15.05 19.79 26.71
CA THR A 324 15.34 18.50 26.06
C THR A 324 14.62 17.32 26.73
N THR A 325 14.45 17.33 28.05
CA THR A 325 13.70 16.28 28.78
C THR A 325 12.22 16.32 28.44
N ILE A 326 11.61 17.51 28.43
CA ILE A 326 10.23 17.70 28.00
C ILE A 326 10.08 17.32 26.52
N ALA A 327 11.01 17.76 25.66
CA ALA A 327 11.00 17.41 24.24
C ALA A 327 11.10 15.90 24.03
N TYR A 328 11.90 15.19 24.84
CA TYR A 328 12.01 13.73 24.81
C TYR A 328 10.67 13.07 25.10
N PHE A 329 10.01 13.44 26.21
CA PHE A 329 8.69 12.89 26.55
C PHE A 329 7.62 13.17 25.50
N ASN A 330 7.55 14.41 24.98
CA ASN A 330 6.65 14.76 23.87
C ASN A 330 6.91 13.92 22.62
N SER A 331 8.18 13.63 22.31
CA SER A 331 8.55 12.92 21.09
C SER A 331 8.32 11.42 21.15
N VAL A 332 8.35 10.81 22.34
CA VAL A 332 8.05 9.38 22.53
C VAL A 332 6.63 9.13 23.04
N MET A 333 5.82 10.20 23.12
CA MET A 333 4.45 10.21 23.66
C MET A 333 4.37 9.56 25.03
N ASN A 334 5.28 9.91 25.94
CA ASN A 334 5.20 9.45 27.33
C ASN A 334 4.13 10.27 28.06
N ASP A 335 2.87 9.93 27.84
CA ASP A 335 1.71 10.69 28.30
C ASP A 335 1.71 10.92 29.81
N ALA A 336 2.17 9.94 30.59
CA ALA A 336 2.30 10.08 32.05
C ALA A 336 3.32 11.16 32.42
N GLY A 337 4.47 11.19 31.75
CA GLY A 337 5.50 12.20 31.99
C GLY A 337 5.05 13.60 31.55
N ILE A 338 4.36 13.68 30.41
CA ILE A 338 3.79 14.93 29.90
C ILE A 338 2.77 15.46 30.91
N ALA A 339 1.75 14.68 31.27
CA ALA A 339 0.70 15.09 32.21
C ALA A 339 1.26 15.50 33.58
N ALA A 340 2.25 14.76 34.11
CA ALA A 340 2.91 15.13 35.35
C ALA A 340 3.57 16.52 35.25
N LEU A 341 4.26 16.80 34.13
CA LEU A 341 4.90 18.09 33.89
C LEU A 341 3.90 19.22 33.70
N GLU A 342 2.81 19.00 32.96
CA GLU A 342 1.70 19.97 32.82
C GLU A 342 1.22 20.40 34.21
N ASP A 343 0.97 19.42 35.10
CA ASP A 343 0.54 19.66 36.48
C ASP A 343 1.61 20.38 37.33
N PHE A 344 2.86 19.94 37.29
CA PHE A 344 3.95 20.61 38.03
C PHE A 344 4.14 22.06 37.57
N ILE A 345 4.01 22.34 36.27
CA ILE A 345 4.07 23.70 35.73
C ILE A 345 2.90 24.52 36.28
N VAL A 346 1.67 24.04 36.13
CA VAL A 346 0.47 24.78 36.55
C VAL A 346 0.45 25.02 38.06
N TYR A 347 0.67 23.98 38.88
CA TYR A 347 0.65 24.10 40.34
C TYR A 347 1.75 25.01 40.87
N SER A 348 2.95 24.94 40.31
CA SER A 348 4.03 25.86 40.66
C SER A 348 3.64 27.30 40.31
N HIS A 349 3.20 27.56 39.08
CA HIS A 349 2.91 28.92 38.65
C HIS A 349 1.69 29.54 39.36
N ILE A 350 0.70 28.74 39.78
CA ILE A 350 -0.40 29.20 40.65
C ILE A 350 0.14 29.57 42.04
N GLY A 351 0.84 28.64 42.69
CA GLY A 351 1.36 28.84 44.05
C GLY A 351 2.30 30.04 44.12
N PHE A 352 3.25 30.11 43.19
CA PHE A 352 4.18 31.24 43.10
C PHE A 352 3.49 32.52 42.63
N GLY A 353 2.53 32.46 41.71
CA GLY A 353 1.77 33.65 41.26
C GLY A 353 1.01 34.33 42.39
N VAL A 354 0.25 33.56 43.17
CA VAL A 354 -0.54 34.08 44.30
C VAL A 354 0.37 34.62 45.41
N VAL A 355 1.42 33.88 45.76
CA VAL A 355 2.31 34.31 46.85
C VAL A 355 3.20 35.48 46.42
N PHE A 356 3.65 35.55 45.17
CA PHE A 356 4.39 36.71 44.66
C PHE A 356 3.50 37.94 44.53
N TRP A 357 2.22 37.78 44.18
CA TRP A 357 1.26 38.87 44.26
C TRP A 357 1.18 39.44 45.70
N ALA A 358 0.95 38.58 46.70
CA ALA A 358 0.91 38.99 48.10
C ALA A 358 2.25 39.63 48.56
N TYR A 359 3.38 39.00 48.25
CA TYR A 359 4.71 39.51 48.57
C TYR A 359 4.94 40.92 47.99
N THR A 360 4.57 41.13 46.73
CA THR A 360 4.73 42.43 46.05
C THR A 360 3.87 43.48 46.73
N VAL A 361 2.61 43.17 47.06
CA VAL A 361 1.68 44.09 47.71
C VAL A 361 2.17 44.46 49.12
N PHE A 362 2.46 43.48 49.98
CA PHE A 362 2.80 43.75 51.38
C PHE A 362 4.16 44.43 51.54
N ASN A 363 5.15 44.06 50.74
CA ASN A 363 6.50 44.62 50.88
C ASN A 363 6.71 45.92 50.10
N LEU A 364 5.98 46.19 49.01
CA LEU A 364 6.17 47.40 48.21
C LEU A 364 5.11 48.49 48.47
N ARG A 365 4.04 48.20 49.24
CA ARG A 365 3.01 49.20 49.59
C ARG A 365 3.60 50.42 50.34
N ASN A 366 4.63 50.21 51.14
CA ASN A 366 5.26 51.24 51.97
C ASN A 366 6.47 51.91 51.30
N THR A 367 6.78 51.59 50.03
CA THR A 367 7.91 52.18 49.31
C THR A 367 7.69 53.66 49.05
N THR A 368 8.64 54.49 49.47
CA THR A 368 8.56 55.95 49.32
C THR A 368 8.90 56.38 47.88
N GLN A 369 8.39 57.55 47.46
CA GLN A 369 8.65 58.10 46.12
C GLN A 369 10.15 58.37 45.88
N SER A 370 10.90 58.73 46.93
CA SER A 370 12.36 58.87 46.88
C SER A 370 13.08 57.55 46.64
N GLU A 371 12.59 56.43 47.19
CA GLU A 371 13.18 55.10 46.98
C GLU A 371 12.87 54.56 45.59
N SER A 372 11.68 54.82 45.05
CA SER A 372 11.30 54.43 43.69
C SER A 372 12.08 55.17 42.61
N ASP A 373 12.47 56.42 42.86
CA ASP A 373 13.21 57.25 41.91
C ASP A 373 14.72 56.90 41.89
N GLN A 374 15.26 56.35 42.99
CA GLN A 374 16.69 56.04 43.13
C GLN A 374 17.08 54.60 42.81
N LYS A 375 16.14 53.64 42.93
CA LYS A 375 16.43 52.20 42.80
C LYS A 375 15.64 51.56 41.67
N THR A 376 16.26 50.63 40.96
CA THR A 376 15.54 49.79 39.97
C THR A 376 14.51 48.90 40.66
N PHE A 377 13.47 48.47 39.93
CA PHE A 377 12.49 47.53 40.48
C PHE A 377 13.14 46.25 41.03
N ALA A 378 14.10 45.67 40.32
CA ALA A 378 14.82 44.48 40.77
C ALA A 378 15.57 44.72 42.08
N THR A 379 16.24 45.87 42.24
CA THR A 379 16.92 46.22 43.49
C THR A 379 15.92 46.42 44.64
N LEU A 380 14.78 47.09 44.42
CA LEU A 380 13.73 47.22 45.43
C LEU A 380 13.12 45.87 45.82
N PHE A 381 12.93 44.99 44.84
CA PHE A 381 12.30 43.68 45.02
C PHE A 381 13.22 42.67 45.72
N TYR A 382 14.53 42.69 45.46
CA TYR A 382 15.45 41.68 46.00
C TYR A 382 16.39 42.18 47.13
N GLU A 383 16.70 43.47 47.25
CA GLU A 383 17.60 43.97 48.32
C GLU A 383 16.91 44.10 49.69
N SER A 384 17.72 44.11 50.76
CA SER A 384 17.32 44.39 52.16
C SER A 384 16.18 43.52 52.71
N GLN A 385 16.30 42.19 52.56
CA GLN A 385 15.29 41.23 53.02
C GLN A 385 15.02 41.26 54.55
N GLU A 386 15.95 41.78 55.35
CA GLU A 386 15.83 41.89 56.81
C GLU A 386 14.75 42.89 57.26
N ASN A 387 14.44 43.90 56.43
CA ASN A 387 13.46 44.94 56.74
C ASN A 387 12.10 44.72 56.04
N LYS A 388 11.91 43.57 55.38
CA LYS A 388 10.67 43.25 54.65
C LYS A 388 9.67 42.55 55.56
N THR A 389 8.40 42.94 55.45
CA THR A 389 7.28 42.33 56.19
C THR A 389 7.18 40.82 55.92
N ILE A 390 7.37 40.42 54.67
CA ILE A 390 7.46 39.01 54.27
C ILE A 390 8.83 38.80 53.64
N PRO A 391 9.76 38.08 54.29
CA PRO A 391 11.01 37.69 53.68
C PRO A 391 10.82 36.80 52.45
N LEU A 392 11.66 36.97 51.42
CA LEU A 392 11.51 36.25 50.14
C LEU A 392 11.61 34.72 50.30
N TYR A 393 12.41 34.22 51.23
CA TYR A 393 12.50 32.77 51.49
C TYR A 393 11.19 32.21 52.05
N ILE A 394 10.45 32.99 52.86
CA ILE A 394 9.11 32.61 53.36
C ILE A 394 8.11 32.58 52.20
N ALA A 395 8.12 33.62 51.36
CA ALA A 395 7.26 33.66 50.17
C ALA A 395 7.51 32.46 49.24
N ARG A 396 8.76 32.06 49.03
CA ARG A 396 9.07 30.85 48.25
C ARG A 396 8.66 29.56 48.95
N GLY A 397 8.84 29.47 50.26
CA GLY A 397 8.37 28.34 51.06
C GLY A 397 6.85 28.18 51.01
N LEU A 398 6.11 29.28 51.05
CA LEU A 398 4.65 29.30 50.89
C LEU A 398 4.22 28.91 49.48
N GLY A 399 4.92 29.40 48.45
CA GLY A 399 4.68 28.97 47.06
C GLY A 399 4.86 27.46 46.89
N PHE A 400 5.92 26.89 47.48
CA PHE A 400 6.17 25.45 47.52
C PHE A 400 5.08 24.70 48.30
N LEU A 401 4.65 25.23 49.45
CA LEU A 401 3.58 24.64 50.26
C LEU A 401 2.28 24.57 49.46
N ILE A 402 1.88 25.65 48.78
CA ILE A 402 0.66 25.67 47.96
C ILE A 402 0.76 24.62 46.84
N MET A 403 1.89 24.56 46.13
CA MET A 403 2.12 23.51 45.13
C MET A 403 1.96 22.12 45.75
N GLY A 404 2.55 21.87 46.92
CA GLY A 404 2.40 20.61 47.66
C GLY A 404 0.94 20.30 48.00
N VAL A 405 0.16 21.30 48.43
CA VAL A 405 -1.28 21.15 48.72
C VAL A 405 -2.05 20.72 47.47
N PHE A 406 -1.77 21.28 46.29
CA PHE A 406 -2.40 20.82 45.05
C PHE A 406 -2.06 19.36 44.74
N ILE A 407 -0.78 18.98 44.88
CA ILE A 407 -0.34 17.58 44.67
C ILE A 407 -1.06 16.63 45.64
N PHE A 408 -1.15 16.98 46.94
CA PHE A 408 -1.83 16.15 47.93
C PHE A 408 -3.34 16.07 47.70
N LYS A 409 -3.97 17.18 47.29
CA LYS A 409 -5.41 17.24 46.99
C LYS A 409 -5.77 16.26 45.89
N GLU A 410 -4.94 16.15 44.87
CA GLU A 410 -5.10 15.20 43.76
C GLU A 410 -4.58 13.79 44.10
N ASN A 411 -4.57 13.40 45.38
CA ASN A 411 -4.11 12.07 45.84
C ASN A 411 -2.69 11.70 45.33
N SER A 412 -1.81 12.70 45.24
CA SER A 412 -0.44 12.58 44.74
C SER A 412 -0.37 12.05 43.29
N PHE A 413 -1.41 12.24 42.49
CA PHE A 413 -1.49 11.76 41.12
C PHE A 413 -0.31 12.21 40.22
N PRO A 414 0.16 13.48 40.25
CA PRO A 414 1.34 13.90 39.48
C PRO A 414 2.62 13.13 39.84
N LEU A 415 2.76 12.73 41.11
CA LEU A 415 3.89 11.91 41.57
C LEU A 415 3.78 10.48 41.06
N LYS A 416 2.58 9.88 41.12
CA LYS A 416 2.32 8.55 40.55
C LYS A 416 2.59 8.55 39.04
N GLN A 417 2.11 9.56 38.32
CA GLN A 417 2.40 9.73 36.89
C GLN A 417 3.89 9.88 36.60
N SER A 418 4.66 10.53 37.47
CA SER A 418 6.13 10.59 37.34
C SER A 418 6.79 9.21 37.46
N PHE A 419 6.32 8.36 38.38
CA PHE A 419 6.77 6.95 38.47
C PHE A 419 6.34 6.14 37.23
N SER A 420 5.09 6.32 36.80
CA SER A 420 4.57 5.70 35.58
C SER A 420 5.40 6.08 34.35
N ALA A 421 5.82 7.35 34.24
CA ALA A 421 6.66 7.83 33.16
C ALA A 421 8.05 7.14 33.13
N TYR A 422 8.64 6.94 34.31
CA TYR A 422 9.91 6.23 34.44
C TYR A 422 9.79 4.76 34.00
N TYR A 423 8.78 4.04 34.48
CA TYR A 423 8.54 2.65 34.09
C TYR A 423 8.15 2.50 32.61
N THR A 424 7.44 3.48 32.04
CA THR A 424 7.17 3.55 30.59
C THR A 424 8.47 3.58 29.80
N GLY A 425 9.42 4.44 30.19
CA GLY A 425 10.73 4.54 29.55
C GLY A 425 11.56 3.25 29.67
N LEU A 426 11.45 2.54 30.80
CA LEU A 426 12.07 1.21 30.94
C LEU A 426 11.40 0.17 30.03
N GLY A 427 10.07 0.16 29.92
CA GLY A 427 9.35 -0.70 28.99
C GLY A 427 9.76 -0.48 27.53
N ASP A 428 9.93 0.78 27.13
CA ASP A 428 10.37 1.15 25.77
C ASP A 428 11.76 0.59 25.43
N VAL A 429 12.68 0.50 26.41
CA VAL A 429 14.01 -0.12 26.22
C VAL A 429 13.88 -1.58 25.79
N TYR A 430 13.01 -2.34 26.47
CA TYR A 430 12.85 -3.77 26.19
C TYR A 430 11.96 -4.06 24.98
N LEU A 431 10.99 -3.19 24.68
CA LEU A 431 10.15 -3.28 23.49
C LEU A 431 10.97 -3.34 22.19
N MET A 432 12.09 -2.63 22.13
CA MET A 432 12.94 -2.56 20.94
C MET A 432 13.62 -3.89 20.57
N HIS A 433 13.64 -4.85 21.49
CA HIS A 433 14.28 -6.14 21.28
C HIS A 433 13.22 -7.18 20.92
N TYR A 434 13.15 -7.51 19.64
CA TYR A 434 12.23 -8.49 19.07
C TYR A 434 12.55 -9.94 19.48
N ASN A 435 12.51 -10.23 20.78
CA ASN A 435 12.54 -11.57 21.34
C ASN A 435 11.54 -11.69 22.49
N GLU A 436 11.08 -12.91 22.73
CA GLU A 436 9.97 -13.18 23.65
C GLU A 436 10.28 -12.78 25.10
N MET A 437 11.49 -13.08 25.58
CA MET A 437 11.91 -12.74 26.95
C MET A 437 11.90 -11.23 27.19
N ASN A 438 12.42 -10.44 26.26
CA ASN A 438 12.43 -8.98 26.40
C ASN A 438 11.02 -8.39 26.28
N HIS A 439 10.16 -8.94 25.42
CA HIS A 439 8.76 -8.52 25.36
C HIS A 439 8.00 -8.82 26.67
N GLN A 440 8.29 -9.93 27.35
CA GLN A 440 7.74 -10.21 28.69
C GLN A 440 8.22 -9.19 29.73
N ILE A 441 9.51 -8.83 29.70
CA ILE A 441 10.07 -7.79 30.58
C ILE A 441 9.43 -6.43 30.29
N ALA A 442 9.22 -6.08 29.01
CA ALA A 442 8.53 -4.87 28.61
C ALA A 442 7.09 -4.83 29.15
N ASP A 443 6.34 -5.93 29.02
CA ASP A 443 4.98 -6.03 29.55
C ASP A 443 4.95 -5.86 31.08
N ALA A 444 5.92 -6.43 31.80
CA ALA A 444 6.05 -6.26 33.24
C ALA A 444 6.26 -4.79 33.63
N TYR A 445 7.14 -4.06 32.94
CA TYR A 445 7.33 -2.62 33.19
C TYR A 445 6.13 -1.78 32.82
N TYR A 446 5.45 -2.07 31.71
CA TYR A 446 4.21 -1.37 31.36
C TYR A 446 3.09 -1.67 32.35
N SER A 447 3.03 -2.90 32.87
CA SER A 447 2.07 -3.26 33.93
C SER A 447 2.36 -2.50 35.22
N GLU A 448 3.63 -2.35 35.61
CA GLU A 448 4.04 -1.53 36.76
C GLU A 448 3.75 -0.05 36.54
N ALA A 449 3.89 0.46 35.31
CA ALA A 449 3.51 1.82 34.97
C ALA A 449 1.98 2.03 35.10
N LEU A 450 1.18 1.04 34.72
CA LEU A 450 -0.29 1.08 34.81
C LEU A 450 -0.80 1.02 36.26
N THR A 451 -0.07 0.45 37.22
CA THR A 451 -0.48 0.51 38.65
C THR A 451 -0.48 1.95 39.18
N ASN A 452 0.29 2.83 38.55
CA ASN A 452 0.41 4.23 38.89
C ASN A 452 -0.48 5.14 38.03
N ASP A 453 -0.87 4.70 36.83
CA ASP A 453 -1.73 5.44 35.89
C ASP A 453 -2.62 4.48 35.06
N GLU A 454 -3.71 4.03 35.67
CA GLU A 454 -4.48 2.86 35.21
C GLU A 454 -5.16 3.01 33.84
N ILE A 455 -5.53 4.22 33.45
CA ILE A 455 -6.28 4.52 32.21
C ILE A 455 -5.40 5.17 31.14
N ASN A 456 -4.07 5.00 31.24
CA ASN A 456 -3.14 5.61 30.31
C ASN A 456 -3.20 5.01 28.89
N HIS A 457 -3.53 5.83 27.90
CA HIS A 457 -3.61 5.44 26.48
C HIS A 457 -2.32 4.80 25.98
N ARG A 458 -1.21 5.55 26.04
CA ARG A 458 0.10 5.10 25.56
C ARG A 458 0.51 3.74 26.11
N LEU A 459 0.27 3.49 27.40
CA LEU A 459 0.63 2.22 28.05
C LEU A 459 -0.22 1.04 27.58
N TRP A 460 -1.54 1.20 27.50
CA TRP A 460 -2.41 0.17 26.95
C TRP A 460 -2.11 -0.11 25.48
N TYR A 461 -1.80 0.92 24.70
CA TYR A 461 -1.34 0.81 23.31
C TYR A 461 -0.02 0.04 23.20
N SER A 462 0.96 0.30 24.07
CA SER A 462 2.22 -0.47 24.13
C SER A 462 1.97 -1.95 24.34
N ARG A 463 1.11 -2.28 25.31
CA ARG A 463 0.83 -3.68 25.68
C ARG A 463 0.07 -4.40 24.56
N ALA A 464 -0.82 -3.70 23.86
CA ALA A 464 -1.43 -4.21 22.64
C ALA A 464 -0.38 -4.45 21.54
N SER A 465 0.57 -3.51 21.39
CA SER A 465 1.64 -3.59 20.40
C SER A 465 2.55 -4.80 20.61
N LEU A 466 2.85 -5.17 21.86
CA LEU A 466 3.63 -6.37 22.17
C LEU A 466 3.01 -7.66 21.58
N ILE A 467 1.67 -7.73 21.51
CA ILE A 467 0.96 -8.85 20.87
C ILE A 467 1.01 -8.71 19.35
N GLY A 468 0.80 -7.50 18.83
CA GLY A 468 0.81 -7.25 17.39
C GLY A 468 2.14 -7.49 16.70
N LEU A 469 3.24 -7.28 17.41
CA LEU A 469 4.60 -7.55 16.95
C LEU A 469 4.95 -9.05 16.94
N LYS A 470 4.09 -9.94 17.46
CA LYS A 470 4.30 -11.39 17.37
C LYS A 470 4.02 -11.87 15.94
N PRO A 471 4.88 -12.70 15.32
CA PRO A 471 4.66 -13.18 13.95
C PRO A 471 3.38 -13.99 13.75
N LYS A 472 2.93 -14.73 14.78
CA LYS A 472 1.75 -15.59 14.75
C LYS A 472 1.07 -15.61 16.14
N PRO A 473 0.28 -14.58 16.49
CA PRO A 473 -0.44 -14.56 17.75
C PRO A 473 -1.55 -15.63 17.77
N LYS A 474 -1.79 -16.21 18.95
CA LYS A 474 -2.90 -17.14 19.18
C LYS A 474 -4.24 -16.38 19.21
N PRO A 475 -5.39 -17.03 18.91
CA PRO A 475 -6.70 -16.38 18.96
C PRO A 475 -7.02 -15.68 20.29
N GLU A 476 -6.65 -16.28 21.41
CA GLU A 476 -6.82 -15.69 22.75
C GLU A 476 -5.99 -14.40 22.92
N GLU A 477 -4.78 -14.36 22.34
CA GLU A 477 -3.91 -13.18 22.37
C GLU A 477 -4.49 -12.07 21.50
N ILE A 478 -5.11 -12.40 20.35
CA ILE A 478 -5.80 -11.42 19.51
C ILE A 478 -6.97 -10.79 20.27
N ALA A 479 -7.77 -11.60 21.00
CA ALA A 479 -8.85 -11.09 21.84
C ALA A 479 -8.33 -10.17 22.96
N ASP A 480 -7.23 -10.55 23.61
CA ASP A 480 -6.55 -9.72 24.63
C ASP A 480 -5.97 -8.43 24.03
N ARG A 481 -5.44 -8.47 22.81
CA ARG A 481 -5.00 -7.26 22.08
C ARG A 481 -6.15 -6.29 21.85
N ILE A 482 -7.30 -6.78 21.39
CA ILE A 482 -8.49 -5.95 21.18
C ILE A 482 -8.94 -5.33 22.52
N ASN A 483 -8.97 -6.11 23.61
CA ASN A 483 -9.32 -5.59 24.94
C ASN A 483 -8.37 -4.47 25.39
N LYS A 484 -7.06 -4.64 25.18
CA LYS A 484 -6.05 -3.63 25.51
C LYS A 484 -6.22 -2.38 24.65
N LEU A 485 -6.48 -2.51 23.36
CA LEU A 485 -6.77 -1.35 22.50
C LEU A 485 -8.05 -0.63 22.92
N GLN A 486 -9.11 -1.34 23.27
CA GLN A 486 -10.34 -0.74 23.82
C GLN A 486 -10.06 0.04 25.10
N LYS A 487 -9.21 -0.48 26.00
CA LYS A 487 -8.76 0.26 27.18
C LYS A 487 -7.94 1.51 26.82
N ALA A 488 -7.13 1.46 25.78
CA ALA A 488 -6.40 2.63 25.30
C ALA A 488 -7.37 3.76 24.90
N THR A 489 -8.52 3.43 24.30
CA THR A 489 -9.50 4.45 23.89
C THR A 489 -10.19 5.22 25.04
N LEU A 490 -10.04 4.78 26.29
CA LEU A 490 -10.76 5.35 27.45
C LEU A 490 -10.31 6.79 27.79
N ARG A 491 -9.03 7.11 27.64
CA ARG A 491 -8.49 8.44 27.94
C ARG A 491 -7.61 8.93 26.80
N ASP A 492 -8.05 9.97 26.11
CA ASP A 492 -7.28 10.65 25.06
C ASP A 492 -6.87 9.73 23.88
N GLY A 493 -7.79 8.83 23.49
CA GLY A 493 -7.59 7.92 22.35
C GLY A 493 -7.26 8.64 21.04
N VAL A 494 -6.72 7.89 20.09
CA VAL A 494 -6.28 8.38 18.78
C VAL A 494 -6.96 7.59 17.65
N PRO A 495 -7.05 8.14 16.42
CA PRO A 495 -7.61 7.42 15.27
C PRO A 495 -7.05 6.02 15.03
N GLN A 496 -5.77 5.81 15.34
CA GLN A 496 -5.03 4.57 15.16
C GLN A 496 -5.54 3.44 16.06
N ASP A 497 -6.10 3.76 17.24
CA ASP A 497 -6.66 2.75 18.16
C ASP A 497 -7.79 1.99 17.47
N TYR A 498 -8.77 2.74 16.95
CA TYR A 498 -9.94 2.21 16.26
C TYR A 498 -9.54 1.48 14.99
N ALA A 499 -8.55 2.00 14.25
CA ALA A 499 -8.06 1.33 13.05
C ALA A 499 -7.32 0.02 13.37
N LEU A 500 -6.57 -0.06 14.46
CA LEU A 500 -5.96 -1.33 14.88
C LEU A 500 -7.02 -2.35 15.29
N ILE A 501 -8.02 -1.93 16.08
CA ILE A 501 -9.14 -2.81 16.45
C ILE A 501 -9.86 -3.33 15.19
N ALA A 502 -10.19 -2.42 14.27
CA ALA A 502 -10.86 -2.77 13.01
C ALA A 502 -10.01 -3.70 12.14
N GLN A 503 -8.70 -3.49 12.06
CA GLN A 503 -7.78 -4.39 11.35
C GLN A 503 -7.75 -5.79 11.96
N GLU A 504 -7.77 -5.92 13.29
CA GLU A 504 -7.81 -7.25 13.95
C GLU A 504 -9.14 -7.97 13.67
N PHE A 505 -10.26 -7.25 13.67
CA PHE A 505 -11.54 -7.80 13.24
C PHE A 505 -11.54 -8.21 11.76
N ALA A 506 -10.98 -7.39 10.87
CA ALA A 506 -10.88 -7.67 9.44
C ALA A 506 -10.03 -8.94 9.17
N LYS A 507 -8.85 -9.05 9.82
CA LYS A 507 -7.98 -10.24 9.76
C LYS A 507 -8.69 -11.50 10.26
N SER A 508 -9.58 -11.37 11.24
CA SER A 508 -10.37 -12.47 11.82
C SER A 508 -11.64 -12.81 11.03
N GLY A 509 -11.85 -12.20 9.86
CA GLY A 509 -13.05 -12.41 9.02
C GLY A 509 -14.31 -11.71 9.54
N GLN A 510 -14.20 -10.86 10.56
CA GLN A 510 -15.32 -10.15 11.21
C GLN A 510 -15.52 -8.75 10.60
N GLY A 511 -15.71 -8.68 9.28
CA GLY A 511 -15.76 -7.41 8.53
C GLY A 511 -16.87 -6.43 8.97
N LEU A 512 -17.99 -6.92 9.51
CA LEU A 512 -19.05 -6.05 10.06
C LEU A 512 -18.57 -5.29 11.29
N LEU A 513 -17.88 -5.97 12.21
CA LEU A 513 -17.32 -5.37 13.42
C LEU A 513 -16.19 -4.41 13.06
N ALA A 514 -15.35 -4.75 12.08
CA ALA A 514 -14.36 -3.82 11.55
C ALA A 514 -14.98 -2.50 11.06
N ASN A 515 -16.10 -2.58 10.32
CA ASN A 515 -16.81 -1.39 9.85
C ASN A 515 -17.43 -0.58 11.00
N MET A 516 -17.98 -1.24 12.03
CA MET A 516 -18.51 -0.55 13.21
C MET A 516 -17.41 0.24 13.94
N GLU A 517 -16.24 -0.37 14.14
CA GLU A 517 -15.10 0.26 14.81
C GLU A 517 -14.52 1.43 14.01
N PHE A 518 -14.36 1.28 12.69
CA PHE A 518 -13.94 2.39 11.84
C PHE A 518 -14.91 3.57 11.93
N LYS A 519 -16.22 3.32 11.94
CA LYS A 519 -17.24 4.37 12.08
C LYS A 519 -17.20 5.05 13.44
N GLU A 520 -17.11 4.28 14.53
CA GLU A 520 -16.98 4.85 15.87
C GLU A 520 -15.74 5.74 15.97
N GLY A 521 -14.61 5.26 15.44
CA GLY A 521 -13.39 6.07 15.34
C GLY A 521 -13.60 7.34 14.51
N PHE A 522 -14.32 7.26 13.39
CA PHE A 522 -14.58 8.43 12.55
C PHE A 522 -15.55 9.43 13.18
N GLU A 523 -16.52 8.98 13.97
CA GLU A 523 -17.42 9.86 14.74
C GLU A 523 -16.64 10.70 15.76
N LYS A 524 -15.65 10.10 16.43
CA LYS A 524 -14.75 10.77 17.37
C LYS A 524 -13.69 11.62 16.67
N PHE A 525 -13.20 11.18 15.50
CA PHE A 525 -12.16 11.85 14.71
C PHE A 525 -12.64 12.16 13.28
N PRO A 526 -13.59 13.09 13.10
CA PRO A 526 -14.23 13.36 11.79
C PRO A 526 -13.30 13.99 10.74
N LYS A 527 -12.07 14.36 11.14
CA LYS A 527 -11.01 14.87 10.26
C LYS A 527 -9.95 13.83 9.89
N SER A 528 -10.10 12.57 10.34
CA SER A 528 -9.16 11.51 10.00
C SER A 528 -9.40 11.01 8.57
N ALA A 529 -8.57 11.45 7.63
CA ALA A 529 -8.61 10.97 6.26
C ALA A 529 -8.38 9.44 6.13
N PRO A 530 -7.42 8.83 6.85
CA PRO A 530 -7.22 7.38 6.82
C PRO A 530 -8.47 6.57 7.19
N LEU A 531 -9.18 6.97 8.26
CA LEU A 531 -10.41 6.29 8.68
C LEU A 531 -11.51 6.44 7.62
N ALA A 532 -11.72 7.65 7.10
CA ALA A 532 -12.72 7.90 6.06
C ALA A 532 -12.43 7.08 4.78
N ASN A 533 -11.15 7.00 4.37
CA ASN A 533 -10.74 6.19 3.23
C ASN A 533 -11.09 4.71 3.40
N ASN A 534 -10.74 4.12 4.53
CA ASN A 534 -10.97 2.69 4.77
C ASN A 534 -12.47 2.37 4.87
N ILE A 535 -13.27 3.24 5.49
CA ILE A 535 -14.74 3.13 5.48
C ILE A 535 -15.25 3.12 4.05
N ALA A 536 -14.73 4.00 3.20
CA ALA A 536 -15.15 4.06 1.81
C ALA A 536 -14.82 2.78 1.02
N LEU A 537 -13.61 2.23 1.23
CA LEU A 537 -13.22 0.95 0.61
C LEU A 537 -14.12 -0.20 1.07
N LEU A 538 -14.46 -0.27 2.36
CA LEU A 538 -15.40 -1.27 2.89
C LEU A 538 -16.81 -1.13 2.28
N TYR A 539 -17.31 0.10 2.11
CA TYR A 539 -18.58 0.32 1.43
C TYR A 539 -18.53 -0.05 -0.06
N ALA A 540 -17.42 0.22 -0.74
CA ALA A 540 -17.21 -0.15 -2.13
C ALA A 540 -17.23 -1.67 -2.32
N GLN A 541 -16.52 -2.41 -1.46
CA GLN A 541 -16.54 -3.88 -1.45
C GLN A 541 -17.95 -4.45 -1.26
N ASN A 542 -18.76 -3.81 -0.42
CA ASN A 542 -20.16 -4.18 -0.19
C ASN A 542 -21.14 -3.61 -1.24
N LYS A 543 -20.65 -3.03 -2.33
CA LYS A 543 -21.44 -2.48 -3.45
C LYS A 543 -22.36 -1.31 -3.05
N ILE A 544 -22.09 -0.61 -1.95
CA ILE A 544 -22.86 0.56 -1.48
C ILE A 544 -22.16 1.84 -1.94
N LEU A 545 -22.46 2.28 -3.16
CA LEU A 545 -21.69 3.30 -3.85
C LEU A 545 -21.79 4.70 -3.23
N ASP A 546 -23.00 5.16 -2.90
CA ASP A 546 -23.21 6.53 -2.39
C ASP A 546 -22.45 6.78 -1.08
N SER A 547 -22.47 5.79 -0.18
CA SER A 547 -21.70 5.84 1.07
C SER A 547 -20.20 5.82 0.80
N ALA A 548 -19.73 4.99 -0.14
CA ALA A 548 -18.33 4.94 -0.49
C ALA A 548 -17.82 6.30 -1.02
N LEU A 549 -18.56 6.92 -1.94
CA LEU A 549 -18.21 8.24 -2.48
C LEU A 549 -18.30 9.35 -1.42
N TYR A 550 -19.29 9.28 -0.52
CA TYR A 550 -19.41 10.22 0.60
C TYR A 550 -18.18 10.22 1.51
N TYR A 551 -17.72 9.02 1.91
CA TYR A 551 -16.54 8.91 2.79
C TYR A 551 -15.22 9.18 2.06
N LEU A 552 -15.09 8.83 0.77
CA LEU A 552 -13.93 9.26 -0.03
C LEU A 552 -13.82 10.78 -0.11
N LYS A 553 -14.93 11.48 -0.36
CA LYS A 553 -14.95 12.96 -0.41
C LYS A 553 -14.57 13.59 0.95
N LYS A 554 -14.94 12.95 2.05
CA LYS A 554 -14.47 13.36 3.39
C LYS A 554 -12.97 13.14 3.57
N SER A 555 -12.45 12.02 3.08
CA SER A 555 -11.01 11.73 3.12
C SER A 555 -10.21 12.75 2.30
N GLU A 556 -10.65 13.04 1.07
CA GLU A 556 -10.05 14.01 0.15
C GLU A 556 -9.89 15.39 0.79
N LYS A 557 -10.86 15.82 1.61
CA LYS A 557 -10.83 17.13 2.27
C LYS A 557 -9.70 17.27 3.31
N TYR A 558 -9.26 16.18 3.93
CA TYR A 558 -8.34 16.22 5.07
C TYR A 558 -7.06 15.39 4.87
N THR A 559 -6.85 14.82 3.67
CA THR A 559 -5.67 14.01 3.37
C THR A 559 -4.47 14.89 3.03
N ASP A 560 -3.28 14.45 3.43
CA ASP A 560 -2.01 15.00 2.95
C ASP A 560 -1.60 14.39 1.59
N ASN A 561 -2.22 13.27 1.20
CA ASN A 561 -1.91 12.49 -0.02
C ASN A 561 -3.16 12.38 -0.94
N PRO A 562 -3.54 13.44 -1.67
CA PRO A 562 -4.75 13.44 -2.50
C PRO A 562 -4.74 12.37 -3.61
N LYS A 563 -3.57 12.05 -4.18
CA LYS A 563 -3.44 11.06 -5.26
C LYS A 563 -3.84 9.64 -4.87
N GLU A 564 -3.61 9.25 -3.60
CA GLU A 564 -4.02 7.94 -3.10
C GLU A 564 -5.55 7.83 -3.04
N ILE A 565 -6.21 8.93 -2.65
CA ILE A 565 -7.68 9.02 -2.58
C ILE A 565 -8.30 9.06 -3.99
N GLU A 566 -7.70 9.81 -4.91
CA GLU A 566 -8.10 9.83 -6.33
C GLU A 566 -7.95 8.44 -6.97
N THR A 567 -6.85 7.73 -6.68
CA THR A 567 -6.65 6.35 -7.14
C THR A 567 -7.77 5.44 -6.65
N ASN A 568 -8.15 5.57 -5.37
CA ASN A 568 -9.28 4.83 -4.80
C ASN A 568 -10.61 5.20 -5.44
N LEU A 569 -10.84 6.47 -5.77
CA LEU A 569 -12.03 6.90 -6.50
C LEU A 569 -12.13 6.20 -7.86
N LEU A 570 -11.04 6.16 -8.63
CA LEU A 570 -11.01 5.42 -9.89
C LEU A 570 -11.27 3.92 -9.68
N SER A 571 -10.73 3.33 -8.61
CA SER A 571 -10.98 1.91 -8.28
C SER A 571 -12.47 1.60 -8.09
N ILE A 572 -13.23 2.54 -7.50
CA ILE A 572 -14.67 2.39 -7.28
C ILE A 572 -15.41 2.52 -8.61
N LEU A 573 -15.02 3.46 -9.46
CA LEU A 573 -15.62 3.66 -10.79
C LEU A 573 -15.37 2.49 -11.74
N ILE A 574 -14.24 1.80 -11.62
CA ILE A 574 -13.94 0.57 -12.37
C ILE A 574 -14.92 -0.54 -12.00
N GLN A 575 -15.20 -0.70 -10.69
CA GLN A 575 -16.13 -1.70 -10.19
C GLN A 575 -17.60 -1.35 -10.48
N LYS A 576 -17.92 -0.06 -10.48
CA LYS A 576 -19.26 0.48 -10.74
C LYS A 576 -19.19 1.72 -11.64
N PRO A 577 -19.19 1.53 -12.97
CA PRO A 577 -19.18 2.65 -13.90
C PRO A 577 -20.52 3.40 -13.84
N ILE A 578 -20.48 4.63 -13.34
CA ILE A 578 -21.66 5.53 -13.20
C ILE A 578 -21.54 6.81 -14.02
N ILE A 579 -20.36 7.09 -14.58
CA ILE A 579 -20.11 8.30 -15.37
C ILE A 579 -20.50 8.00 -16.81
N ALA A 580 -21.13 8.95 -17.50
CA ALA A 580 -21.38 8.81 -18.93
C ALA A 580 -20.05 8.71 -19.69
N ALA A 581 -19.95 7.80 -20.65
CA ALA A 581 -18.71 7.53 -21.39
C ALA A 581 -18.12 8.79 -22.07
N ASP A 582 -18.97 9.75 -22.45
CA ASP A 582 -18.56 11.00 -23.10
C ASP A 582 -18.04 12.05 -22.11
N SER A 583 -18.41 11.96 -20.83
CA SER A 583 -17.91 12.83 -19.75
C SER A 583 -16.60 12.33 -19.13
N LEU A 584 -16.18 11.10 -19.44
CA LEU A 584 -15.03 10.44 -18.82
C LEU A 584 -13.73 11.23 -18.99
N GLU A 585 -13.46 11.76 -20.18
CA GLU A 585 -12.22 12.51 -20.44
C GLU A 585 -12.10 13.78 -19.60
N SER A 586 -13.23 14.44 -19.31
CA SER A 586 -13.24 15.65 -18.47
C SER A 586 -12.96 15.37 -16.98
N PHE A 587 -13.22 14.13 -16.55
CA PHE A 587 -13.03 13.67 -15.18
C PHE A 587 -11.60 13.18 -14.92
N LEU A 588 -10.87 12.76 -15.96
CA LEU A 588 -9.55 12.18 -15.84
C LEU A 588 -8.43 13.24 -15.90
N HIS A 589 -7.50 13.16 -14.96
CA HIS A 589 -6.28 13.98 -14.96
C HIS A 589 -5.19 13.31 -15.81
N LYS A 590 -4.33 14.13 -16.44
CA LYS A 590 -3.22 13.66 -17.30
C LYS A 590 -1.90 13.44 -16.55
N ASP A 591 -1.77 13.97 -15.33
CA ASP A 591 -0.54 13.99 -14.52
C ASP A 591 -0.65 13.09 -13.27
N GLY A 592 -1.04 11.83 -13.48
CA GLY A 592 -1.11 10.81 -12.43
C GLY A 592 0.25 10.21 -12.08
N ASP A 593 0.34 9.62 -10.88
CA ASP A 593 1.41 8.67 -10.56
C ASP A 593 1.12 7.28 -11.15
N VAL A 594 2.00 6.30 -10.90
CA VAL A 594 1.89 4.95 -11.47
C VAL A 594 0.56 4.28 -11.10
N ALA A 595 0.10 4.46 -9.85
CA ALA A 595 -1.12 3.83 -9.35
C ALA A 595 -2.38 4.45 -9.96
N TYR A 596 -2.43 5.79 -9.99
CA TYR A 596 -3.50 6.52 -10.65
C TYR A 596 -3.60 6.14 -12.13
N GLU A 597 -2.47 6.07 -12.83
CA GLU A 597 -2.45 5.80 -14.27
C GLU A 597 -2.79 4.34 -14.57
N ALA A 598 -2.38 3.39 -13.74
CA ALA A 598 -2.87 2.02 -13.83
C ALA A 598 -4.41 1.97 -13.74
N ASN A 599 -5.02 2.69 -12.79
CA ASN A 599 -6.47 2.72 -12.63
C ASN A 599 -7.17 3.48 -13.77
N ARG A 600 -6.58 4.58 -14.24
CA ARG A 600 -7.10 5.32 -15.39
C ARG A 600 -7.17 4.43 -16.63
N LEU A 601 -6.12 3.65 -16.91
CA LEU A 601 -6.09 2.70 -18.03
C LEU A 601 -7.13 1.59 -17.89
N ALA A 602 -7.29 1.04 -16.68
CA ALA A 602 -8.34 0.06 -16.39
C ALA A 602 -9.74 0.66 -16.60
N LEU A 603 -9.98 1.89 -16.14
CA LEU A 603 -11.26 2.56 -16.30
C LEU A 603 -11.59 2.82 -17.77
N LEU A 604 -10.63 3.30 -18.57
CA LEU A 604 -10.80 3.46 -20.02
C LEU A 604 -11.19 2.14 -20.69
N SER A 605 -10.57 1.03 -20.26
CA SER A 605 -10.89 -0.31 -20.77
C SER A 605 -12.31 -0.76 -20.40
N VAL A 606 -12.78 -0.45 -19.18
CA VAL A 606 -14.18 -0.69 -18.76
C VAL A 606 -15.18 0.04 -19.67
N TYR A 607 -14.88 1.29 -20.05
CA TYR A 607 -15.71 2.07 -20.99
C TYR A 607 -15.45 1.75 -22.48
N ARG A 608 -14.60 0.75 -22.78
CA ARG A 608 -14.18 0.37 -24.15
C ARG A 608 -13.59 1.54 -24.95
N LYS A 609 -12.94 2.48 -24.25
CA LYS A 609 -12.19 3.59 -24.85
C LYS A 609 -10.73 3.17 -25.01
N THR A 610 -10.14 3.60 -26.11
CA THR A 610 -8.76 3.28 -26.45
C THR A 610 -7.85 4.42 -26.03
N ILE A 611 -6.66 4.08 -25.55
CA ILE A 611 -5.70 5.10 -25.17
C ILE A 611 -5.04 5.70 -26.41
N LYS A 612 -4.82 7.01 -26.38
CA LYS A 612 -4.03 7.74 -27.38
C LYS A 612 -2.69 8.23 -26.83
N ASP A 613 -2.52 8.18 -25.51
CA ASP A 613 -1.31 8.65 -24.84
C ASP A 613 -0.16 7.66 -25.09
N PRO A 614 1.08 8.16 -25.26
CA PRO A 614 2.24 7.30 -25.44
C PRO A 614 2.59 6.54 -24.15
N PHE A 615 3.19 5.36 -24.32
CA PHE A 615 3.69 4.55 -23.22
C PHE A 615 4.75 5.29 -22.39
N LYS A 616 4.50 5.47 -21.09
CA LYS A 616 5.44 6.07 -20.14
C LYS A 616 6.37 4.99 -19.58
N LEU A 617 7.63 4.94 -20.07
CA LEU A 617 8.61 3.93 -19.64
C LEU A 617 8.91 4.00 -18.14
N ASN A 618 9.09 5.20 -17.60
CA ASN A 618 9.40 5.46 -16.18
C ASN A 618 8.35 4.91 -15.20
N PHE A 619 7.11 4.70 -15.64
CA PHE A 619 6.07 4.08 -14.81
C PHE A 619 6.17 2.56 -14.76
N ALA A 620 6.76 1.94 -15.78
CA ALA A 620 7.06 0.53 -15.77
C ALA A 620 8.44 0.25 -15.14
N ARG A 621 9.47 1.02 -15.54
CA ARG A 621 10.90 0.78 -15.24
C ARG A 621 11.77 2.02 -15.39
N ASN A 622 12.97 1.97 -14.81
CA ASN A 622 13.99 3.01 -15.01
C ASN A 622 14.63 2.96 -16.41
N SER A 623 14.74 1.78 -17.02
CA SER A 623 15.26 1.60 -18.38
C SER A 623 14.71 0.33 -19.04
N ILE A 624 14.89 0.20 -20.36
CA ILE A 624 14.54 -1.03 -21.12
C ILE A 624 15.40 -2.23 -20.68
N ALA A 625 16.61 -1.97 -20.17
CA ALA A 625 17.53 -3.00 -19.70
C ALA A 625 17.11 -3.59 -18.34
N ASP A 626 16.35 -2.84 -17.54
CA ASP A 626 16.02 -3.13 -16.14
C ASP A 626 15.09 -4.33 -15.96
N THR A 627 15.63 -5.40 -15.37
CA THR A 627 14.95 -6.66 -15.06
C THR A 627 14.73 -6.88 -13.57
N SER A 628 14.82 -5.81 -12.75
CA SER A 628 14.50 -5.85 -11.32
C SER A 628 13.10 -6.40 -11.03
N GLN A 629 12.80 -6.78 -9.79
CA GLN A 629 11.47 -7.26 -9.44
C GLN A 629 10.45 -6.11 -9.58
N LEU A 630 9.37 -6.33 -10.33
CA LEU A 630 8.23 -5.41 -10.39
C LEU A 630 7.62 -5.23 -9.00
N ASN A 631 7.09 -4.04 -8.72
CA ASN A 631 6.06 -3.89 -7.69
C ASN A 631 4.66 -4.02 -8.32
N ILE A 632 3.65 -4.15 -7.47
CA ILE A 632 2.27 -4.36 -7.93
C ILE A 632 1.76 -3.20 -8.81
N LEU A 633 2.17 -1.96 -8.54
CA LEU A 633 1.77 -0.78 -9.31
C LEU A 633 2.29 -0.86 -10.74
N GLN A 634 3.57 -1.18 -10.91
CA GLN A 634 4.23 -1.34 -12.20
C GLN A 634 3.62 -2.49 -13.01
N ALA A 635 3.33 -3.63 -12.35
CA ALA A 635 2.70 -4.78 -12.99
C ALA A 635 1.28 -4.45 -13.49
N SER A 636 0.46 -3.78 -12.66
CA SER A 636 -0.89 -3.35 -13.05
C SER A 636 -0.88 -2.32 -14.17
N TYR A 637 0.06 -1.35 -14.14
CA TYR A 637 0.23 -0.37 -15.22
C TYR A 637 0.58 -1.05 -16.56
N LEU A 638 1.61 -1.92 -16.58
CA LEU A 638 2.03 -2.65 -17.78
C LEU A 638 0.91 -3.49 -18.38
N HIS A 639 0.19 -4.20 -17.51
CA HIS A 639 -0.95 -5.00 -17.93
C HIS A 639 -2.03 -4.14 -18.56
N ASN A 640 -2.56 -3.16 -17.82
CA ASN A 640 -3.67 -2.34 -18.25
C ASN A 640 -3.35 -1.50 -19.49
N TYR A 641 -2.09 -1.09 -19.67
CA TYR A 641 -1.67 -0.39 -20.88
C TYR A 641 -1.87 -1.26 -22.12
N LEU A 642 -1.44 -2.53 -22.08
CA LEU A 642 -1.64 -3.46 -23.19
C LEU A 642 -3.14 -3.78 -23.42
N VAL A 643 -3.92 -3.85 -22.34
CA VAL A 643 -5.39 -4.01 -22.43
C VAL A 643 -6.08 -2.78 -23.03
N ALA A 644 -5.59 -1.56 -22.78
CA ALA A 644 -6.20 -0.35 -23.31
C ALA A 644 -5.69 0.03 -24.72
N SER A 645 -4.49 -0.41 -25.10
CA SER A 645 -3.85 -0.07 -26.39
C SER A 645 -4.45 -0.81 -27.60
N GLN A 646 -4.39 -0.19 -28.78
CA GLN A 646 -4.75 -0.83 -30.08
C GLN A 646 -3.54 -1.05 -31.01
N ASP A 647 -2.36 -0.54 -30.65
CA ASP A 647 -1.22 -0.49 -31.57
C ASP A 647 -0.54 -1.85 -31.79
N LYS A 648 0.02 -2.01 -33.00
CA LYS A 648 0.64 -3.25 -33.51
C LYS A 648 2.07 -3.51 -33.09
N ASP A 649 2.74 -2.49 -32.55
CA ASP A 649 4.08 -2.62 -32.01
C ASP A 649 4.28 -1.57 -30.93
N THR A 650 4.22 -2.00 -29.67
CA THR A 650 4.44 -1.12 -28.53
C THR A 650 5.70 -1.56 -27.79
N MET A 651 6.57 -0.61 -27.48
CA MET A 651 7.67 -0.80 -26.53
C MET A 651 7.20 -1.51 -25.25
N ALA A 652 5.96 -1.25 -24.81
CA ALA A 652 5.29 -1.93 -23.71
C ALA A 652 5.26 -3.46 -23.88
N PHE A 653 4.89 -3.96 -25.07
CA PHE A 653 4.86 -5.41 -25.34
C PHE A 653 6.26 -6.02 -25.27
N HIS A 654 7.27 -5.37 -25.87
CA HIS A 654 8.66 -5.84 -25.80
C HIS A 654 9.17 -5.95 -24.36
N ILE A 655 8.86 -4.95 -23.53
CA ILE A 655 9.22 -4.95 -22.10
C ILE A 655 8.47 -6.07 -21.38
N THR A 656 7.15 -6.17 -21.55
CA THR A 656 6.33 -7.21 -20.92
C THR A 656 6.83 -8.62 -21.26
N LYS A 657 7.20 -8.87 -22.53
CA LYS A 657 7.77 -10.15 -22.98
C LYS A 657 9.11 -10.45 -22.32
N LYS A 658 10.00 -9.45 -22.23
CA LYS A 658 11.31 -9.61 -21.57
C LYS A 658 11.14 -9.91 -20.08
N LEU A 659 10.27 -9.17 -19.40
CA LEU A 659 10.03 -9.31 -17.96
C LEU A 659 9.36 -10.64 -17.61
N SER A 660 8.42 -11.13 -18.43
CA SER A 660 7.77 -12.42 -18.17
C SER A 660 8.72 -13.61 -18.22
N ASN A 661 9.85 -13.46 -18.91
CA ASN A 661 10.86 -14.51 -19.07
C ASN A 661 12.00 -14.38 -18.05
N THR A 662 11.92 -13.44 -17.11
CA THR A 662 12.94 -13.25 -16.07
C THR A 662 12.48 -13.87 -14.75
N SER A 663 13.32 -14.70 -14.13
CA SER A 663 13.00 -15.40 -12.88
C SER A 663 12.68 -14.47 -11.69
N THR A 664 13.25 -13.26 -11.67
CA THR A 664 13.00 -12.23 -10.64
C THR A 664 11.55 -11.75 -10.61
N ASN A 665 10.80 -11.92 -11.70
CA ASN A 665 9.41 -11.47 -11.83
C ASN A 665 8.40 -12.62 -11.76
N SER A 666 8.79 -13.78 -11.25
CA SER A 666 7.95 -14.99 -11.14
C SER A 666 6.58 -14.73 -10.50
N ILE A 667 6.53 -13.86 -9.48
CA ILE A 667 5.30 -13.48 -8.75
C ILE A 667 4.28 -12.75 -9.65
N PHE A 668 4.73 -12.05 -10.70
CA PHE A 668 3.88 -11.27 -11.61
C PHE A 668 3.78 -11.91 -13.01
N VAL A 669 4.24 -13.15 -13.18
CA VAL A 669 4.25 -13.81 -14.50
C VAL A 669 2.85 -13.91 -15.09
N ASP A 670 1.82 -14.16 -14.28
CA ASP A 670 0.44 -14.24 -14.74
C ASP A 670 -0.07 -12.89 -15.27
N PHE A 671 0.15 -11.78 -14.55
CA PHE A 671 -0.16 -10.42 -15.03
C PHE A 671 0.43 -10.18 -16.43
N LEU A 672 1.72 -10.50 -16.60
CA LEU A 672 2.45 -10.25 -17.84
C LEU A 672 2.00 -11.18 -18.98
N LYS A 673 1.69 -12.45 -18.68
CA LYS A 673 1.26 -13.43 -19.69
C LYS A 673 -0.17 -13.20 -20.16
N ILE A 674 -1.07 -12.78 -19.29
CA ILE A 674 -2.42 -12.36 -19.69
C ILE A 674 -2.33 -11.11 -20.58
N ALA A 675 -1.48 -10.13 -20.23
CA ALA A 675 -1.29 -8.95 -21.07
C ALA A 675 -0.76 -9.30 -22.48
N GLN A 676 0.18 -10.26 -22.57
CA GLN A 676 0.65 -10.80 -23.86
C GLN A 676 -0.45 -11.54 -24.62
N GLN A 677 -1.24 -12.38 -23.95
CA GLN A 677 -2.37 -13.09 -24.55
C GLN A 677 -3.35 -12.10 -25.20
N ILE A 678 -3.77 -11.07 -24.48
CA ILE A 678 -4.70 -10.03 -24.99
C ILE A 678 -4.09 -9.29 -26.18
N TYR A 679 -2.79 -8.93 -26.07
CA TYR A 679 -2.09 -8.28 -27.16
C TYR A 679 -2.12 -9.15 -28.43
N PHE A 680 -1.76 -10.43 -28.32
CA PHE A 680 -1.79 -11.35 -29.46
C PHE A 680 -3.20 -11.59 -30.00
N PHE A 681 -4.21 -11.68 -29.14
CA PHE A 681 -5.61 -11.80 -29.53
C PHE A 681 -6.04 -10.60 -30.40
N LYS A 682 -5.73 -9.37 -29.97
CA LYS A 682 -6.02 -8.15 -30.75
C LYS A 682 -5.27 -8.10 -32.09
N GLN A 683 -4.07 -8.67 -32.15
CA GLN A 683 -3.27 -8.76 -33.38
C GLN A 683 -3.70 -9.89 -34.32
N GLN A 684 -4.78 -10.63 -34.02
CA GLN A 684 -5.19 -11.82 -34.75
C GLN A 684 -4.10 -12.91 -34.80
N ASN A 685 -3.18 -12.92 -33.84
CA ASN A 685 -2.22 -14.00 -33.64
C ASN A 685 -2.77 -14.95 -32.56
N GLN A 686 -3.79 -15.70 -32.94
CA GLN A 686 -4.47 -16.64 -32.05
C GLN A 686 -3.56 -17.79 -31.63
N GLN A 687 -2.58 -18.16 -32.45
CA GLN A 687 -1.54 -19.13 -32.09
C GLN A 687 -0.77 -18.72 -30.83
N ALA A 688 -0.20 -17.51 -30.79
CA ALA A 688 0.55 -17.05 -29.62
C ALA A 688 -0.37 -16.77 -28.42
N SER A 689 -1.62 -16.34 -28.68
CA SER A 689 -2.64 -16.17 -27.64
C SER A 689 -3.00 -17.49 -26.95
N ILE A 690 -3.22 -18.56 -27.73
CA ILE A 690 -3.60 -19.86 -27.18
C ILE A 690 -2.43 -20.54 -26.46
N GLU A 691 -1.19 -20.35 -26.92
CA GLU A 691 0.01 -20.82 -26.22
C GLU A 691 0.17 -20.16 -24.83
N ASN A 692 -0.06 -18.84 -24.72
CA ASN A 692 -0.08 -18.18 -23.42
C ASN A 692 -1.24 -18.67 -22.54
N SER A 693 -2.41 -18.95 -23.13
CA SER A 693 -3.55 -19.53 -22.42
C SER A 693 -3.21 -20.88 -21.80
N ARG A 694 -2.56 -21.76 -22.58
CA ARG A 694 -2.10 -23.08 -22.17
C ARG A 694 -1.04 -23.00 -21.06
N TYR A 695 -0.11 -22.05 -21.17
CA TYR A 695 0.89 -21.81 -20.13
C TYR A 695 0.25 -21.33 -18.83
N LEU A 696 -0.71 -20.40 -18.90
CA LEU A 696 -1.45 -19.92 -17.73
C LEU A 696 -2.26 -21.04 -17.06
N SER A 697 -2.97 -21.87 -17.84
CA SER A 697 -3.72 -23.00 -17.29
C SER A 697 -2.81 -24.05 -16.66
N TYR A 698 -1.59 -24.24 -17.17
CA TYR A 698 -0.59 -25.10 -16.52
C TYR A 698 -0.12 -24.53 -15.17
N LEU A 699 0.11 -23.22 -15.10
CA LEU A 699 0.54 -22.55 -13.86
C LEU A 699 -0.53 -22.59 -12.75
N SER A 700 -1.79 -22.34 -13.11
CA SER A 700 -2.90 -22.35 -12.16
C SER A 700 -4.19 -22.82 -12.83
N PRO A 701 -4.42 -24.14 -12.89
CA PRO A 701 -5.60 -24.72 -13.55
C PRO A 701 -6.92 -24.14 -13.01
N ALA A 702 -7.06 -24.09 -11.69
CA ALA A 702 -8.25 -23.57 -11.01
C ALA A 702 -8.62 -22.12 -11.41
N ARG A 703 -7.63 -21.33 -11.87
CA ARG A 703 -7.81 -19.90 -12.17
C ARG A 703 -8.01 -19.63 -13.67
N TYR A 704 -7.28 -20.34 -14.54
CA TYR A 704 -7.16 -19.98 -15.96
C TYR A 704 -7.71 -21.02 -16.93
N GLN A 705 -8.03 -22.23 -16.48
CA GLN A 705 -8.45 -23.32 -17.36
C GLN A 705 -9.81 -23.05 -18.04
N MET A 706 -10.72 -22.34 -17.35
CA MET A 706 -12.00 -21.92 -17.93
C MET A 706 -11.80 -21.06 -19.19
N GLN A 707 -10.96 -20.03 -19.06
CA GLN A 707 -10.66 -19.11 -20.15
C GLN A 707 -9.94 -19.83 -21.30
N PHE A 708 -9.04 -20.77 -20.98
CA PHE A 708 -8.38 -21.59 -21.99
C PHE A 708 -9.39 -22.44 -22.79
N GLY A 709 -10.32 -23.11 -22.11
CA GLY A 709 -11.40 -23.87 -22.77
C GLY A 709 -12.31 -22.98 -23.65
N GLN A 710 -12.64 -21.77 -23.19
CA GLN A 710 -13.41 -20.81 -23.99
C GLN A 710 -12.66 -20.34 -25.24
N ASN A 711 -11.34 -20.08 -25.13
CA ASN A 711 -10.51 -19.72 -26.27
C ASN A 711 -10.41 -20.87 -27.29
N LEU A 712 -10.37 -22.13 -26.83
CA LEU A 712 -10.43 -23.30 -27.72
C LEU A 712 -11.77 -23.37 -28.48
N LEU A 713 -12.91 -23.15 -27.78
CA LEU A 713 -14.21 -23.07 -28.44
C LEU A 713 -14.30 -21.91 -29.45
N TYR A 714 -13.68 -20.77 -29.14
CA TYR A 714 -13.58 -19.63 -30.07
C TYR A 714 -12.81 -20.03 -31.35
N LEU A 715 -11.80 -20.89 -31.25
CA LEU A 715 -11.03 -21.35 -32.41
C LEU A 715 -11.61 -22.59 -33.11
N GLY A 716 -12.75 -23.10 -32.63
CA GLY A 716 -13.42 -24.26 -33.23
C GLY A 716 -12.89 -25.62 -32.75
N GLU A 717 -12.30 -25.67 -31.54
CA GLU A 717 -11.69 -26.88 -30.97
C GLU A 717 -12.46 -27.47 -29.78
N PRO A 718 -13.63 -28.06 -30.01
CA PRO A 718 -14.48 -28.54 -28.93
C PRO A 718 -13.88 -29.77 -28.20
N ALA A 719 -13.13 -30.63 -28.89
CA ALA A 719 -12.52 -31.82 -28.28
C ALA A 719 -11.54 -31.47 -27.15
N GLN A 720 -10.61 -30.55 -27.41
CA GLN A 720 -9.68 -30.08 -26.39
C GLN A 720 -10.38 -29.26 -25.30
N ALA A 721 -11.41 -28.48 -25.66
CA ALA A 721 -12.18 -27.71 -24.69
C ALA A 721 -12.92 -28.61 -23.68
N ILE A 722 -13.47 -29.75 -24.12
CA ILE A 722 -14.10 -30.75 -23.23
C ILE A 722 -13.14 -31.19 -22.12
N GLU A 723 -11.89 -31.48 -22.47
CA GLU A 723 -10.87 -31.91 -21.51
C GLU A 723 -10.62 -30.82 -20.46
N GLN A 724 -10.47 -29.56 -20.91
CA GLN A 724 -10.23 -28.43 -20.00
C GLN A 724 -11.38 -28.23 -19.02
N PHE A 725 -12.63 -28.24 -19.48
CA PHE A 725 -13.78 -28.09 -18.59
C PHE A 725 -13.99 -29.30 -17.66
N THR A 726 -13.66 -30.51 -18.13
CA THR A 726 -13.74 -31.74 -17.31
C THR A 726 -12.71 -31.68 -16.19
N ASN A 727 -11.46 -31.38 -16.51
CA ASN A 727 -10.38 -31.22 -15.54
C ASN A 727 -10.72 -30.12 -14.51
N LEU A 728 -11.24 -28.97 -14.96
CA LEU A 728 -11.64 -27.90 -14.06
C LEU A 728 -12.78 -28.31 -13.12
N SER A 729 -13.76 -29.08 -13.61
CA SER A 729 -14.88 -29.58 -12.79
C SER A 729 -14.44 -30.54 -11.69
N ASN A 730 -13.31 -31.22 -11.85
CA ASN A 730 -12.72 -32.10 -10.83
C ASN A 730 -11.96 -31.33 -9.74
N ILE A 731 -11.58 -30.08 -10.00
CA ILE A 731 -10.74 -29.26 -9.11
C ILE A 731 -11.57 -28.35 -8.21
N LEU A 732 -12.70 -27.82 -8.70
CA LEU A 732 -13.48 -26.78 -8.02
C LEU A 732 -14.68 -27.34 -7.22
N SER A 733 -15.05 -26.63 -6.14
CA SER A 733 -16.18 -26.97 -5.27
C SER A 733 -17.55 -26.78 -5.95
N TYR A 734 -18.58 -27.44 -5.41
CA TYR A 734 -19.90 -27.63 -6.04
C TYR A 734 -20.66 -26.35 -6.46
N ASN A 735 -20.39 -25.21 -5.82
CA ASN A 735 -21.14 -23.96 -6.05
C ASN A 735 -20.75 -23.19 -7.33
N SER A 736 -19.60 -23.51 -7.96
CA SER A 736 -19.14 -22.89 -9.22
C SER A 736 -19.46 -23.73 -10.46
N ILE A 737 -20.14 -24.85 -10.27
CA ILE A 737 -20.34 -25.90 -11.26
C ILE A 737 -21.24 -25.51 -12.45
N PRO A 738 -22.34 -24.75 -12.32
CA PRO A 738 -23.30 -24.58 -13.43
C PRO A 738 -22.73 -23.88 -14.67
N ASP A 739 -21.83 -22.91 -14.49
CA ASP A 739 -21.21 -22.21 -15.61
C ASP A 739 -20.20 -23.10 -16.35
N ILE A 740 -19.42 -23.89 -15.61
CA ILE A 740 -18.49 -24.89 -16.16
C ILE A 740 -19.28 -25.95 -16.93
N PHE A 741 -20.40 -26.42 -16.37
CA PHE A 741 -21.26 -27.40 -17.04
C PHE A 741 -21.93 -26.86 -18.29
N TYR A 742 -22.33 -25.58 -18.32
CA TYR A 742 -22.81 -24.94 -19.54
C TYR A 742 -21.77 -25.01 -20.65
N HIS A 743 -20.53 -24.61 -20.36
CA HIS A 743 -19.46 -24.61 -21.36
C HIS A 743 -19.03 -26.03 -21.76
N ARG A 744 -19.02 -26.98 -20.82
CA ARG A 744 -18.74 -28.39 -21.08
C ARG A 744 -19.81 -29.05 -21.94
N ALA A 745 -21.09 -28.83 -21.62
CA ALA A 745 -22.22 -29.36 -22.40
C ALA A 745 -22.22 -28.78 -23.82
N ALA A 746 -21.92 -27.48 -23.95
CA ALA A 746 -21.76 -26.86 -25.25
C ALA A 746 -20.59 -27.47 -26.03
N ALA A 747 -19.41 -27.64 -25.41
CA ALA A 747 -18.27 -28.28 -26.06
C ALA A 747 -18.57 -29.72 -26.50
N LEU A 748 -19.28 -30.52 -25.68
CA LEU A 748 -19.76 -31.85 -26.06
C LEU A 748 -20.73 -31.81 -27.24
N SER A 749 -21.62 -30.82 -27.29
CA SER A 749 -22.57 -30.63 -28.39
C SER A 749 -21.86 -30.28 -29.69
N GLU A 750 -20.90 -29.34 -29.64
CA GLU A 750 -20.08 -28.95 -30.79
C GLU A 750 -19.16 -30.08 -31.28
N ALA A 751 -18.70 -30.97 -30.39
CA ALA A 751 -17.92 -32.15 -30.74
C ALA A 751 -18.78 -33.31 -31.29
N GLY A 752 -20.11 -33.19 -31.33
CA GLY A 752 -21.02 -34.26 -31.75
C GLY A 752 -21.22 -35.37 -30.70
N ASN A 753 -20.70 -35.25 -29.48
CA ASN A 753 -20.99 -36.19 -28.39
C ASN A 753 -22.32 -35.83 -27.70
N LEU A 754 -23.41 -36.07 -28.42
CA LEU A 754 -24.75 -35.60 -28.04
C LEU A 754 -25.31 -36.31 -26.80
N ILE A 755 -25.00 -37.58 -26.59
CA ILE A 755 -25.50 -38.38 -25.46
C ILE A 755 -24.95 -37.85 -24.14
N ASP A 756 -23.64 -37.59 -24.08
CA ASP A 756 -23.04 -37.02 -22.87
C ASP A 756 -23.39 -35.55 -22.71
N ALA A 757 -23.53 -34.80 -23.81
CA ALA A 757 -24.02 -33.42 -23.76
C ALA A 757 -25.40 -33.34 -23.11
N GLU A 758 -26.34 -34.23 -23.49
CA GLU A 758 -27.70 -34.26 -22.95
C GLU A 758 -27.71 -34.40 -21.43
N LYS A 759 -26.93 -35.35 -20.88
CA LYS A 759 -26.82 -35.56 -19.42
C LYS A 759 -26.35 -34.32 -18.67
N ILE A 760 -25.41 -33.57 -19.23
CA ILE A 760 -24.90 -32.34 -18.61
C ILE A 760 -25.90 -31.19 -18.80
N TRP A 761 -26.55 -31.08 -19.96
CA TRP A 761 -27.59 -30.08 -20.20
C TRP A 761 -28.77 -30.21 -19.24
N GLU A 762 -29.16 -31.43 -18.84
CA GLU A 762 -30.17 -31.66 -17.79
C GLU A 762 -29.78 -31.02 -16.47
N GLN A 763 -28.49 -31.08 -16.10
CA GLN A 763 -27.98 -30.45 -14.88
C GLN A 763 -27.95 -28.93 -15.01
N VAL A 764 -27.55 -28.39 -16.17
CA VAL A 764 -27.54 -26.93 -16.42
C VAL A 764 -28.97 -26.36 -16.44
N ALA A 765 -29.95 -27.12 -16.92
CA ALA A 765 -31.36 -26.71 -16.91
C ALA A 765 -31.91 -26.52 -15.48
N LEU A 766 -31.28 -27.15 -14.48
CA LEU A 766 -31.64 -26.96 -13.07
C LEU A 766 -31.05 -25.67 -12.47
N ASP A 767 -30.14 -24.96 -13.15
CA ASP A 767 -29.51 -23.73 -12.65
C ASP A 767 -30.55 -22.62 -12.37
N SER A 768 -30.81 -22.35 -11.09
CA SER A 768 -31.71 -21.27 -10.65
C SER A 768 -31.04 -19.91 -10.58
N SER A 769 -29.70 -19.85 -10.68
CA SER A 769 -28.92 -18.62 -10.50
C SER A 769 -28.83 -17.78 -11.78
N ASN A 770 -29.01 -18.38 -12.96
CA ASN A 770 -28.90 -17.68 -14.25
C ASN A 770 -29.97 -18.14 -15.25
N LEU A 771 -31.00 -17.30 -15.41
CA LEU A 771 -32.13 -17.55 -16.30
C LEU A 771 -31.73 -17.73 -17.77
N LYS A 772 -30.68 -17.03 -18.24
CA LYS A 772 -30.19 -17.17 -19.63
C LYS A 772 -29.57 -18.53 -19.86
N ARG A 773 -28.70 -19.00 -18.95
CA ARG A 773 -28.10 -20.35 -19.06
C ARG A 773 -29.17 -21.43 -19.04
N ARG A 774 -30.13 -21.32 -18.12
CA ARG A 774 -31.28 -22.23 -18.04
C ARG A 774 -32.08 -22.25 -19.35
N TYR A 775 -32.36 -21.09 -19.93
CA TYR A 775 -33.06 -20.99 -21.22
C TYR A 775 -32.33 -21.76 -22.33
N TYR A 776 -31.02 -21.53 -22.50
CA TYR A 776 -30.24 -22.23 -23.52
C TYR A 776 -30.13 -23.73 -23.25
N ALA A 777 -30.01 -24.14 -21.99
CA ALA A 777 -30.01 -25.55 -21.63
C ALA A 777 -31.33 -26.26 -21.97
N GLN A 778 -32.47 -25.65 -21.64
CA GLN A 778 -33.79 -26.18 -22.01
C GLN A 778 -33.97 -26.23 -23.54
N LYS A 779 -33.49 -25.21 -24.25
CA LYS A 779 -33.53 -25.18 -25.71
C LYS A 779 -32.66 -26.28 -26.32
N MET A 780 -31.45 -26.49 -25.80
CA MET A 780 -30.59 -27.60 -26.21
C MET A 780 -31.20 -28.96 -25.92
N LEU A 781 -31.80 -29.18 -24.75
CA LEU A 781 -32.50 -30.44 -24.46
C LEU A 781 -33.66 -30.69 -25.44
N THR A 782 -34.39 -29.64 -25.81
CA THR A 782 -35.44 -29.73 -26.84
C THR A 782 -34.86 -30.18 -28.17
N ILE A 783 -33.72 -29.61 -28.58
CA ILE A 783 -33.03 -29.97 -29.83
C ILE A 783 -32.51 -31.40 -29.80
N LEU A 784 -31.81 -31.79 -28.72
CA LEU A 784 -31.19 -33.11 -28.61
C LEU A 784 -32.26 -34.23 -28.59
N LYS A 785 -33.37 -34.02 -27.85
CA LYS A 785 -34.50 -34.96 -27.74
C LYS A 785 -35.45 -34.95 -28.94
N ALA A 786 -35.38 -33.95 -29.83
CA ALA A 786 -36.25 -33.85 -30.99
C ALA A 786 -36.03 -34.99 -31.99
N GLU A 787 -37.13 -35.61 -32.45
CA GLU A 787 -37.10 -36.56 -33.57
C GLU A 787 -36.86 -35.82 -34.89
N THR A 788 -35.79 -36.20 -35.61
CA THR A 788 -35.35 -35.52 -36.84
C THR A 788 -36.39 -35.59 -37.95
N LYS A 789 -37.24 -36.62 -37.98
CA LYS A 789 -38.32 -36.79 -38.97
C LYS A 789 -39.47 -35.78 -38.77
N ASN A 790 -39.70 -35.32 -37.55
CA ASN A 790 -40.78 -34.40 -37.19
C ASN A 790 -40.31 -32.94 -37.24
N TRP A 791 -39.25 -32.64 -38.00
CA TRP A 791 -38.63 -31.31 -38.05
C TRP A 791 -39.60 -30.18 -38.42
N LYS A 792 -40.69 -30.50 -39.12
CA LYS A 792 -41.72 -29.54 -39.53
C LYS A 792 -42.49 -28.96 -38.34
N ASP A 793 -42.61 -29.70 -37.24
CA ASP A 793 -43.41 -29.32 -36.08
C ASP A 793 -42.68 -28.36 -35.13
N TYR A 794 -41.38 -28.19 -35.30
CA TYR A 794 -40.56 -27.33 -34.43
C TYR A 794 -40.43 -25.89 -34.97
N ASP A 795 -40.06 -24.97 -34.08
CA ASP A 795 -39.74 -23.60 -34.44
C ASP A 795 -38.38 -23.49 -35.15
N ASP A 796 -38.11 -22.33 -35.78
CA ASP A 796 -36.90 -22.11 -36.57
C ASP A 796 -35.60 -22.32 -35.79
N THR A 797 -35.58 -21.98 -34.51
CA THR A 797 -34.39 -22.18 -33.65
C THR A 797 -34.12 -23.67 -33.42
N THR A 798 -35.16 -24.46 -33.12
CA THR A 798 -34.99 -25.91 -32.96
C THR A 798 -34.69 -26.58 -34.29
N ARG A 799 -35.32 -26.16 -35.40
CA ARG A 799 -34.99 -26.62 -36.77
C ARG A 799 -33.52 -26.42 -37.08
N PHE A 800 -33.01 -25.20 -36.88
CA PHE A 800 -31.59 -24.92 -37.08
C PHE A 800 -30.70 -25.73 -36.13
N GLY A 801 -31.07 -25.87 -34.85
CA GLY A 801 -30.35 -26.70 -33.90
C GLY A 801 -30.28 -28.18 -34.30
N ILE A 802 -31.36 -28.76 -34.82
CA ILE A 802 -31.39 -30.13 -35.35
C ILE A 802 -30.40 -30.24 -36.52
N LEU A 803 -30.44 -29.28 -37.46
CA LEU A 803 -29.55 -29.25 -38.61
C LEU A 803 -28.07 -29.16 -38.17
N TYR A 804 -27.75 -28.22 -37.29
CA TYR A 804 -26.38 -27.92 -36.86
C TYR A 804 -25.78 -29.01 -35.97
N TYR A 805 -26.49 -29.44 -34.92
CA TYR A 805 -25.95 -30.39 -33.92
C TYR A 805 -26.19 -31.85 -34.28
N LYS A 806 -27.36 -32.20 -34.81
CA LYS A 806 -27.70 -33.61 -35.10
C LYS A 806 -27.29 -34.06 -36.50
N ARG A 807 -26.97 -33.12 -37.41
CA ARG A 807 -26.52 -33.36 -38.79
C ARG A 807 -27.29 -34.52 -39.48
N PRO A 808 -28.63 -34.41 -39.66
CA PRO A 808 -29.42 -35.46 -40.30
C PRO A 808 -29.00 -35.69 -41.76
N GLU A 809 -29.61 -36.66 -42.46
CA GLU A 809 -29.33 -36.89 -43.89
C GLU A 809 -29.45 -35.62 -44.72
N ILE A 810 -28.59 -35.48 -45.75
CA ILE A 810 -28.40 -34.23 -46.49
C ILE A 810 -29.70 -33.67 -47.10
N ASP A 811 -30.63 -34.54 -47.51
CA ASP A 811 -31.92 -34.13 -48.05
C ASP A 811 -32.83 -33.53 -46.96
N ILE A 812 -32.80 -34.08 -45.75
CA ILE A 812 -33.48 -33.51 -44.59
C ILE A 812 -32.86 -32.14 -44.26
N GLN A 813 -31.53 -32.03 -44.29
CA GLN A 813 -30.86 -30.75 -44.05
C GLN A 813 -31.27 -29.67 -45.08
N LYS A 814 -31.25 -29.98 -46.37
CA LYS A 814 -31.70 -29.08 -47.47
C LYS A 814 -33.13 -28.60 -47.25
N ASN A 815 -34.03 -29.51 -46.85
CA ASN A 815 -35.42 -29.21 -46.58
C ASN A 815 -35.60 -28.31 -45.34
N ILE A 816 -34.88 -28.61 -44.25
CA ILE A 816 -34.89 -27.78 -43.04
C ILE A 816 -34.40 -26.36 -43.35
N ALA A 817 -33.24 -26.22 -44.00
CA ALA A 817 -32.66 -24.92 -44.32
C ALA A 817 -33.58 -24.06 -45.19
N SER A 818 -34.27 -24.66 -46.16
CA SER A 818 -35.21 -23.97 -47.04
C SER A 818 -36.48 -23.50 -46.32
N ALA A 819 -36.90 -24.21 -45.26
CA ALA A 819 -38.13 -23.94 -44.51
C ALA A 819 -37.99 -22.87 -43.42
N ILE A 820 -36.77 -22.61 -42.93
CA ILE A 820 -36.51 -21.57 -41.91
C ILE A 820 -36.88 -20.19 -42.46
N GLN A 821 -37.63 -19.42 -41.67
CA GLN A 821 -38.11 -18.08 -42.01
C GLN A 821 -37.24 -16.98 -41.39
N ASN A 822 -36.68 -17.21 -40.20
CA ASN A 822 -35.74 -16.27 -39.58
C ASN A 822 -34.52 -16.03 -40.49
N PRO A 823 -34.27 -14.79 -40.95
CA PRO A 823 -33.20 -14.47 -41.89
C PRO A 823 -31.81 -14.98 -41.47
N ASP A 824 -31.38 -14.65 -40.25
CA ASP A 824 -30.05 -15.01 -39.74
C ASP A 824 -29.88 -16.53 -39.64
N LEU A 825 -30.88 -17.22 -39.07
CA LEU A 825 -30.85 -18.68 -38.95
C LEU A 825 -30.92 -19.36 -40.31
N LYS A 826 -31.64 -18.79 -41.28
CA LYS A 826 -31.70 -19.30 -42.65
C LYS A 826 -30.33 -19.24 -43.31
N ILE A 827 -29.65 -18.10 -43.23
CA ILE A 827 -28.29 -17.94 -43.77
C ILE A 827 -27.31 -18.91 -43.11
N LYS A 828 -27.33 -19.02 -41.77
CA LYS A 828 -26.51 -19.99 -41.03
C LYS A 828 -26.84 -21.43 -41.44
N ALA A 829 -28.11 -21.79 -41.58
CA ALA A 829 -28.54 -23.11 -42.02
C ALA A 829 -28.02 -23.44 -43.43
N TYR A 830 -28.14 -22.51 -44.38
CA TYR A 830 -27.59 -22.70 -45.72
C TYR A 830 -26.07 -22.88 -45.70
N ALA A 831 -25.35 -22.10 -44.89
CA ALA A 831 -23.90 -22.27 -44.73
C ALA A 831 -23.56 -23.69 -44.29
N CYS A 832 -24.27 -24.25 -43.29
CA CYS A 832 -24.06 -25.61 -42.82
C CYS A 832 -24.36 -26.68 -43.89
N VAL A 833 -25.44 -26.53 -44.67
CA VAL A 833 -25.76 -27.50 -45.75
C VAL A 833 -24.70 -27.46 -46.85
N ILE A 834 -24.23 -26.27 -47.22
CA ILE A 834 -23.18 -26.11 -48.23
C ILE A 834 -21.87 -26.71 -47.72
N GLU A 835 -21.52 -26.47 -46.46
CA GLU A 835 -20.35 -27.06 -45.81
C GLU A 835 -20.42 -28.59 -45.83
N ALA A 836 -21.54 -29.19 -45.43
CA ALA A 836 -21.75 -30.63 -45.47
C ALA A 836 -21.66 -31.22 -46.90
N LEU A 837 -22.21 -30.53 -47.91
CA LEU A 837 -22.07 -30.95 -49.31
C LEU A 837 -20.61 -30.88 -49.80
N LEU A 838 -19.85 -29.89 -49.35
CA LEU A 838 -18.43 -29.75 -49.68
C LEU A 838 -17.58 -30.82 -48.97
N GLU A 839 -17.91 -31.20 -47.74
CA GLU A 839 -17.29 -32.32 -47.01
C GLU A 839 -17.50 -33.66 -47.74
N GLU A 840 -18.69 -33.89 -48.32
CA GLU A 840 -18.98 -35.06 -49.18
C GLU A 840 -18.43 -34.94 -50.61
N ASN A 841 -17.66 -33.89 -50.91
CA ASN A 841 -17.10 -33.58 -52.23
C ASN A 841 -18.16 -33.38 -53.35
N LYS A 842 -19.40 -33.02 -52.99
CA LYS A 842 -20.53 -32.74 -53.89
C LYS A 842 -20.58 -31.25 -54.28
N VAL A 843 -19.51 -30.77 -54.91
CA VAL A 843 -19.30 -29.34 -55.21
C VAL A 843 -20.39 -28.74 -56.10
N GLN A 844 -20.87 -29.47 -57.10
CA GLN A 844 -21.92 -28.97 -58.01
C GLN A 844 -23.27 -28.80 -57.29
N GLU A 845 -23.67 -29.77 -56.46
CA GLU A 845 -24.88 -29.66 -55.65
C GLU A 845 -24.81 -28.50 -54.65
N ALA A 846 -23.62 -28.25 -54.09
CA ALA A 846 -23.37 -27.12 -53.19
C ALA A 846 -23.59 -25.77 -53.90
N ASP A 847 -23.12 -25.62 -55.14
CA ASP A 847 -23.32 -24.41 -55.95
C ASP A 847 -24.79 -24.21 -56.33
N GLU A 848 -25.46 -25.27 -56.77
CA GLU A 848 -26.90 -25.24 -57.07
C GLU A 848 -27.74 -24.87 -55.85
N PHE A 849 -27.36 -25.37 -54.65
CA PHE A 849 -28.04 -25.03 -53.41
C PHE A 849 -27.77 -23.58 -52.99
N PHE A 850 -26.53 -23.09 -53.12
CA PHE A 850 -26.17 -21.70 -52.85
C PHE A 850 -26.94 -20.72 -53.75
N GLN A 851 -27.14 -21.04 -55.03
CA GLN A 851 -27.88 -20.19 -55.97
C GLN A 851 -29.36 -20.01 -55.63
N LYS A 852 -29.96 -20.89 -54.81
CA LYS A 852 -31.35 -20.76 -54.33
C LYS A 852 -31.53 -19.69 -53.26
N LEU A 853 -30.44 -19.17 -52.71
CA LEU A 853 -30.47 -18.22 -51.61
C LEU A 853 -30.80 -16.81 -52.13
N ASP A 854 -31.76 -16.15 -51.49
CA ASP A 854 -32.11 -14.76 -51.81
C ASP A 854 -30.99 -13.83 -51.34
N LYS A 855 -30.31 -13.21 -52.30
CA LYS A 855 -29.14 -12.36 -52.07
C LYS A 855 -29.48 -10.99 -51.49
N ASN A 856 -30.77 -10.64 -51.38
CA ASN A 856 -31.23 -9.32 -50.89
C ASN A 856 -31.65 -9.31 -49.42
N VAL A 857 -31.51 -10.43 -48.71
CA VAL A 857 -31.94 -10.56 -47.30
C VAL A 857 -30.94 -9.83 -46.38
N GLN A 858 -31.43 -8.88 -45.59
CA GLN A 858 -30.62 -8.22 -44.55
C GLN A 858 -30.45 -9.15 -43.34
N VAL A 859 -29.20 -9.43 -42.97
CA VAL A 859 -28.82 -10.30 -41.85
C VAL A 859 -27.70 -9.67 -41.02
N THR A 860 -27.47 -10.19 -39.83
CA THR A 860 -26.33 -9.77 -39.01
C THR A 860 -24.99 -10.11 -39.66
N LEU A 861 -23.97 -9.32 -39.35
CA LEU A 861 -22.61 -9.57 -39.84
C LEU A 861 -22.10 -10.96 -39.43
N SER A 862 -22.49 -11.46 -38.25
CA SER A 862 -22.16 -12.80 -37.78
C SER A 862 -22.71 -13.88 -38.72
N ALA A 863 -24.03 -13.87 -38.98
CA ALA A 863 -24.67 -14.83 -39.88
C ALA A 863 -24.11 -14.75 -41.30
N GLN A 864 -23.92 -13.54 -41.83
CA GLN A 864 -23.34 -13.34 -43.16
C GLN A 864 -21.91 -13.87 -43.25
N SER A 865 -21.12 -13.72 -42.18
CA SER A 865 -19.72 -14.17 -42.17
C SER A 865 -19.60 -15.70 -42.18
N GLU A 866 -20.52 -16.43 -41.55
CA GLU A 866 -20.59 -17.89 -41.65
C GLU A 866 -20.77 -18.34 -43.11
N LEU A 867 -21.77 -17.77 -43.80
CA LEU A 867 -22.00 -18.08 -45.21
C LEU A 867 -20.82 -17.68 -46.09
N ASN A 868 -20.24 -16.51 -45.84
CA ASN A 868 -19.11 -15.99 -46.61
C ASN A 868 -17.86 -16.86 -46.47
N LYS A 869 -17.55 -17.36 -45.27
CA LYS A 869 -16.48 -18.34 -45.03
C LYS A 869 -16.64 -19.55 -45.95
N ILE A 870 -17.85 -20.13 -45.96
CA ILE A 870 -18.17 -21.30 -46.77
C ILE A 870 -18.19 -20.97 -48.27
N TYR A 871 -18.63 -19.77 -48.65
CA TYR A 871 -18.65 -19.34 -50.04
C TYR A 871 -17.24 -19.21 -50.64
N LEU A 872 -16.26 -18.74 -49.85
CA LEU A 872 -14.86 -18.76 -50.27
C LEU A 872 -14.36 -20.19 -50.51
N ALA A 873 -14.71 -21.12 -49.62
CA ALA A 873 -14.39 -22.54 -49.78
C ALA A 873 -15.05 -23.15 -51.03
N LEU A 874 -16.32 -22.83 -51.30
CA LEU A 874 -17.04 -23.27 -52.49
C LEU A 874 -16.35 -22.78 -53.77
N CYS A 875 -16.03 -21.48 -53.86
CA CYS A 875 -15.32 -20.92 -55.01
C CYS A 875 -13.98 -21.61 -55.24
N TYR A 876 -13.23 -21.88 -54.16
CA TYR A 876 -11.96 -22.58 -54.23
C TYR A 876 -12.11 -24.03 -54.72
N LYS A 877 -13.05 -24.81 -54.14
CA LYS A 877 -13.32 -26.19 -54.55
C LYS A 877 -13.84 -26.31 -55.97
N LYS A 878 -14.58 -25.30 -56.46
CA LYS A 878 -15.04 -25.17 -57.85
C LYS A 878 -13.92 -24.76 -58.82
N GLN A 879 -12.77 -24.33 -58.32
CA GLN A 879 -11.68 -23.70 -59.09
C GLN A 879 -12.13 -22.40 -59.81
N ASP A 880 -13.17 -21.72 -59.32
CA ASP A 880 -13.62 -20.43 -59.84
C ASP A 880 -12.80 -19.28 -59.23
N PHE A 881 -11.53 -19.23 -59.62
CA PHE A 881 -10.60 -18.20 -59.15
C PHE A 881 -11.00 -16.80 -59.63
N SER A 882 -11.76 -16.68 -60.73
CA SER A 882 -12.22 -15.40 -61.26
C SER A 882 -13.16 -14.70 -60.29
N THR A 883 -14.15 -15.44 -59.79
CA THR A 883 -15.07 -14.97 -58.76
C THR A 883 -14.33 -14.73 -57.45
N LEU A 884 -13.46 -15.66 -57.04
CA LEU A 884 -12.69 -15.54 -55.79
C LEU A 884 -11.87 -14.24 -55.74
N VAL A 885 -11.14 -13.90 -56.82
CA VAL A 885 -10.39 -12.64 -56.94
C VAL A 885 -11.30 -11.41 -56.80
N SER A 886 -12.50 -11.45 -57.39
CA SER A 886 -13.42 -10.31 -57.39
C SER A 886 -14.02 -10.00 -56.01
N ILE A 887 -14.19 -11.03 -55.17
CA ILE A 887 -14.88 -10.92 -53.88
C ILE A 887 -13.92 -10.86 -52.68
N ILE A 888 -12.73 -11.44 -52.75
CA ILE A 888 -11.87 -11.70 -51.58
C ILE A 888 -11.50 -10.44 -50.79
N GLU A 889 -11.38 -9.27 -51.44
CA GLU A 889 -11.07 -8.00 -50.74
C GLU A 889 -12.31 -7.34 -50.11
N LYS A 890 -13.51 -7.63 -50.64
CA LYS A 890 -14.74 -6.89 -50.30
C LYS A 890 -15.69 -7.69 -49.42
N ILE A 891 -15.54 -9.01 -49.38
CA ILE A 891 -16.46 -9.89 -48.66
C ILE A 891 -16.41 -9.59 -47.15
N PRO A 892 -17.54 -9.30 -46.49
CA PRO A 892 -17.53 -8.98 -45.07
C PRO A 892 -17.28 -10.24 -44.24
N LEU A 893 -16.33 -10.16 -43.31
CA LEU A 893 -16.01 -11.21 -42.35
C LEU A 893 -15.82 -10.60 -40.97
N ILE A 894 -16.30 -11.30 -39.94
CA ILE A 894 -15.95 -11.01 -38.55
C ILE A 894 -14.48 -11.34 -38.29
N ALA A 895 -13.90 -10.71 -37.25
CA ALA A 895 -12.51 -10.89 -36.86
C ALA A 895 -12.10 -12.37 -36.72
N ARG A 896 -12.98 -13.20 -36.14
CA ARG A 896 -12.82 -14.65 -36.00
C ARG A 896 -12.53 -15.36 -37.33
N TYR A 897 -13.06 -14.90 -38.46
CA TYR A 897 -12.94 -15.54 -39.78
C TYR A 897 -12.00 -14.81 -40.75
N GLU A 898 -11.38 -13.72 -40.33
CA GLU A 898 -10.52 -12.92 -41.20
C GLU A 898 -9.28 -13.69 -41.70
N HIS A 899 -8.88 -14.74 -40.98
CA HIS A 899 -7.78 -15.60 -41.36
C HIS A 899 -8.06 -16.43 -42.64
N TYR A 900 -9.32 -16.75 -42.94
CA TYR A 900 -9.70 -17.36 -44.22
C TYR A 900 -9.43 -16.43 -45.40
N ARG A 901 -9.62 -15.11 -45.23
CA ARG A 901 -9.29 -14.14 -46.27
C ARG A 901 -7.80 -14.19 -46.60
N ASN A 902 -6.95 -14.22 -45.57
CA ASN A 902 -5.50 -14.33 -45.76
C ASN A 902 -5.13 -15.62 -46.49
N PHE A 903 -5.75 -16.74 -46.13
CA PHE A 903 -5.51 -18.04 -46.77
C PHE A 903 -5.84 -18.02 -48.27
N TYR A 904 -7.07 -17.66 -48.64
CA TYR A 904 -7.48 -17.64 -50.04
C TYR A 904 -6.75 -16.57 -50.86
N LYS A 905 -6.41 -15.43 -50.25
CA LYS A 905 -5.57 -14.42 -50.90
C LYS A 905 -4.15 -14.94 -51.15
N ALA A 906 -3.58 -15.73 -50.24
CA ALA A 906 -2.28 -16.37 -50.45
C ALA A 906 -2.31 -17.28 -51.67
N ILE A 907 -3.33 -18.15 -51.79
CA ILE A 907 -3.55 -19.03 -52.94
C ILE A 907 -3.59 -18.23 -54.26
N LEU A 908 -4.28 -17.08 -54.27
CA LEU A 908 -4.43 -16.26 -55.49
C LEU A 908 -3.14 -15.57 -55.96
N ILE A 909 -2.19 -15.31 -55.05
CA ILE A 909 -0.97 -14.56 -55.35
C ILE A 909 0.29 -15.42 -55.32
N GLU A 910 0.22 -16.69 -54.93
CA GLU A 910 1.41 -17.54 -54.74
C GLU A 910 2.26 -17.75 -55.99
N SER A 911 1.67 -17.55 -57.18
CA SER A 911 2.37 -17.58 -58.47
C SER A 911 2.94 -16.21 -58.89
N LYS A 912 2.50 -15.11 -58.25
CA LYS A 912 2.84 -13.72 -58.59
C LYS A 912 3.83 -13.10 -57.61
N ASP A 913 3.59 -13.25 -56.31
CA ASP A 913 4.44 -12.73 -55.24
C ASP A 913 4.59 -13.78 -54.13
N ILE A 914 5.69 -14.54 -54.24
CA ILE A 914 6.04 -15.63 -53.32
C ILE A 914 6.21 -15.11 -51.89
N LYS A 915 6.79 -13.91 -51.69
CA LYS A 915 7.07 -13.40 -50.33
C LYS A 915 5.79 -12.93 -49.66
N GLN A 916 4.92 -12.25 -50.39
CA GLN A 916 3.63 -11.84 -49.87
C GLN A 916 2.71 -13.04 -49.61
N ALA A 917 2.72 -14.06 -50.48
CA ALA A 917 1.97 -15.30 -50.28
C ALA A 917 2.38 -16.01 -48.99
N GLU A 918 3.68 -16.16 -48.75
CA GLU A 918 4.21 -16.76 -47.52
C GLU A 918 3.72 -16.04 -46.26
N ASN A 919 3.77 -14.69 -46.26
CA ASN A 919 3.28 -13.88 -45.15
C ASN A 919 1.77 -14.06 -44.92
N LEU A 920 0.98 -14.14 -46.00
CA LEU A 920 -0.47 -14.35 -45.90
C LEU A 920 -0.81 -15.76 -45.40
N TYR A 921 -0.13 -16.80 -45.89
CA TYR A 921 -0.28 -18.16 -45.36
C TYR A 921 0.10 -18.23 -43.88
N THR A 922 1.21 -17.60 -43.49
CA THR A 922 1.62 -17.53 -42.08
C THR A 922 0.57 -16.82 -41.23
N LYS A 923 0.00 -15.71 -41.72
CA LYS A 923 -1.08 -14.99 -41.01
C LYS A 923 -2.36 -15.80 -40.90
N ALA A 924 -2.71 -16.59 -41.93
CA ALA A 924 -3.85 -17.49 -41.87
C ALA A 924 -3.67 -18.52 -40.74
N LEU A 925 -2.51 -19.16 -40.71
CA LEU A 925 -2.18 -20.16 -39.70
C LEU A 925 -2.06 -19.58 -38.29
N GLN A 926 -1.48 -18.39 -38.15
CA GLN A 926 -1.46 -17.66 -36.88
C GLN A 926 -2.87 -17.30 -36.40
N GLY A 927 -3.79 -17.03 -37.32
CA GLY A 927 -5.18 -16.69 -37.03
C GLY A 927 -6.03 -17.88 -36.58
N ASN A 928 -5.74 -19.09 -37.05
CA ASN A 928 -6.25 -20.32 -36.47
C ASN A 928 -5.29 -21.50 -36.72
N PRO A 929 -4.47 -21.90 -35.72
CA PRO A 929 -3.52 -22.99 -35.89
C PRO A 929 -4.17 -24.38 -35.82
N PHE A 930 -5.47 -24.45 -35.53
CA PHE A 930 -6.18 -25.72 -35.40
C PHE A 930 -6.93 -26.10 -36.68
N ASP A 931 -7.13 -25.16 -37.60
CA ASP A 931 -7.81 -25.41 -38.86
C ASP A 931 -6.89 -26.17 -39.83
N LEU A 932 -7.14 -27.47 -39.96
CA LEU A 932 -6.36 -28.36 -40.81
C LEU A 932 -6.51 -28.06 -42.31
N LEU A 933 -7.48 -27.23 -42.71
CA LEU A 933 -7.66 -26.78 -44.10
C LEU A 933 -6.42 -26.09 -44.67
N PHE A 934 -5.69 -25.32 -43.85
CA PHE A 934 -4.62 -24.46 -44.37
C PHE A 934 -3.33 -25.21 -44.68
N TYR A 935 -3.09 -26.32 -43.99
CA TYR A 935 -1.81 -26.99 -44.00
C TYR A 935 -1.44 -27.59 -45.36
N PRO A 936 -2.30 -28.36 -46.06
CA PRO A 936 -1.92 -28.99 -47.32
C PRO A 936 -1.46 -27.97 -48.38
N ASP A 937 -2.20 -26.87 -48.54
CA ASP A 937 -1.87 -25.81 -49.51
C ASP A 937 -0.59 -25.05 -49.13
N PHE A 938 -0.39 -24.76 -47.84
CA PHE A 938 0.82 -24.08 -47.40
C PHE A 938 2.07 -24.98 -47.50
N ILE A 939 1.92 -26.27 -47.23
CA ILE A 939 2.97 -27.28 -47.43
C ILE A 939 3.30 -27.39 -48.93
N ARG A 940 2.27 -27.48 -49.81
CA ARG A 940 2.47 -27.47 -51.26
C ARG A 940 3.24 -26.22 -51.71
N PHE A 941 2.86 -25.05 -51.20
CA PHE A 941 3.57 -23.80 -51.48
C PHE A 941 5.06 -23.88 -51.13
N TYR A 942 5.42 -24.44 -49.96
CA TYR A 942 6.81 -24.62 -49.58
C TYR A 942 7.54 -25.65 -50.45
N ASN A 943 6.90 -26.78 -50.73
CA ASN A 943 7.47 -27.85 -51.54
C ASN A 943 7.72 -27.41 -52.99
N GLU A 944 6.74 -26.76 -53.62
CA GLU A 944 6.75 -26.47 -55.06
C GLU A 944 7.28 -25.08 -55.40
N LYS A 945 6.84 -24.04 -54.68
CA LYS A 945 7.16 -22.63 -55.02
C LYS A 945 8.46 -22.16 -54.38
N LYS A 946 8.66 -22.49 -53.09
CA LYS A 946 9.89 -22.16 -52.35
C LYS A 946 10.99 -23.21 -52.49
N LYS A 947 10.64 -24.43 -52.91
CA LYS A 947 11.55 -25.59 -52.96
C LYS A 947 12.23 -25.86 -51.60
N ASN A 948 11.50 -25.67 -50.51
CA ASN A 948 11.97 -25.88 -49.15
C ASN A 948 11.07 -26.90 -48.44
N LYS A 949 11.31 -28.19 -48.70
CA LYS A 949 10.52 -29.28 -48.13
C LYS A 949 10.64 -29.39 -46.60
N GLU A 950 11.77 -28.99 -46.02
CA GLU A 950 11.97 -28.97 -44.57
C GLU A 950 11.02 -27.98 -43.87
N ALA A 951 10.80 -26.80 -44.46
CA ALA A 951 9.80 -25.87 -43.96
C ALA A 951 8.37 -26.44 -44.03
N GLY A 952 8.05 -27.17 -45.11
CA GLY A 952 6.79 -27.93 -45.22
C GLY A 952 6.65 -28.99 -44.12
N TYR A 953 7.73 -29.69 -43.78
CA TYR A 953 7.74 -30.65 -42.67
C TYR A 953 7.49 -30.01 -41.32
N ASN A 954 8.08 -28.84 -41.05
CA ASN A 954 7.82 -28.11 -39.82
C ASN A 954 6.34 -27.71 -39.69
N LEU A 955 5.66 -27.39 -40.80
CA LEU A 955 4.21 -27.17 -40.80
C LEU A 955 3.44 -28.46 -40.49
N ALA A 956 3.86 -29.59 -41.06
CA ALA A 956 3.21 -30.87 -40.79
C ALA A 956 3.38 -31.31 -39.31
N VAL A 957 4.56 -31.08 -38.72
CA VAL A 957 4.82 -31.25 -37.28
C VAL A 957 3.94 -30.29 -36.46
N GLN A 958 3.77 -29.05 -36.91
CA GLN A 958 2.89 -28.10 -36.23
C GLN A 958 1.43 -28.58 -36.25
N ALA A 959 0.94 -29.16 -37.35
CA ALA A 959 -0.41 -29.71 -37.44
C ALA A 959 -0.67 -30.75 -36.35
N ILE A 960 0.21 -31.74 -36.20
CA ILE A 960 0.08 -32.77 -35.15
C ILE A 960 0.26 -32.19 -33.73
N ARG A 961 1.08 -31.14 -33.55
CA ARG A 961 1.25 -30.50 -32.24
C ARG A 961 -0.01 -29.78 -31.74
N PHE A 962 -0.80 -29.22 -32.67
CA PHE A 962 -2.06 -28.56 -32.33
C PHE A 962 -3.25 -29.52 -32.36
N GLN A 963 -3.16 -30.61 -33.14
CA GLN A 963 -4.26 -31.55 -33.40
C GLN A 963 -3.84 -33.02 -33.27
N GLU A 964 -3.21 -33.38 -32.15
CA GLU A 964 -2.62 -34.71 -31.95
C GLU A 964 -3.64 -35.85 -32.05
N ASN A 965 -4.90 -35.58 -31.67
CA ASN A 965 -5.97 -36.57 -31.69
C ASN A 965 -6.80 -36.56 -32.99
N ASN A 966 -6.39 -35.80 -34.00
CA ASN A 966 -7.11 -35.72 -35.27
C ASN A 966 -6.42 -36.57 -36.36
N PRO A 967 -7.08 -37.61 -36.92
CA PRO A 967 -6.53 -38.44 -37.99
C PRO A 967 -6.00 -37.65 -39.19
N LEU A 968 -6.64 -36.52 -39.54
CA LEU A 968 -6.24 -35.71 -40.70
C LEU A 968 -4.88 -35.04 -40.50
N ALA A 969 -4.52 -34.64 -39.27
CA ALA A 969 -3.22 -34.06 -38.98
C ALA A 969 -2.10 -35.09 -39.23
N TRP A 970 -2.31 -36.34 -38.80
CA TRP A 970 -1.37 -37.44 -39.04
C TRP A 970 -1.26 -37.81 -40.51
N LYS A 971 -2.36 -37.78 -41.26
CA LYS A 971 -2.33 -37.94 -42.73
C LYS A 971 -1.45 -36.90 -43.41
N ILE A 972 -1.52 -35.63 -43.00
CA ILE A 972 -0.67 -34.55 -43.50
C ILE A 972 0.81 -34.81 -43.16
N TYR A 973 1.09 -35.22 -41.92
CA TYR A 973 2.42 -35.57 -41.43
C TYR A 973 3.07 -36.73 -42.18
N ILE A 974 2.32 -37.81 -42.42
CA ILE A 974 2.79 -38.99 -43.15
C ILE A 974 3.19 -38.61 -44.58
N LEU A 975 2.33 -37.88 -45.31
CA LEU A 975 2.62 -37.47 -46.69
C LEU A 975 3.89 -36.62 -46.77
N GLN A 976 4.03 -35.63 -45.88
CA GLN A 976 5.18 -34.74 -45.93
C GLN A 976 6.48 -35.44 -45.49
N SER A 977 6.39 -36.43 -44.60
CA SER A 977 7.54 -37.26 -44.21
C SER A 977 8.04 -38.10 -45.40
N LEU A 978 7.13 -38.67 -46.19
CA LEU A 978 7.47 -39.39 -47.42
C LEU A 978 8.13 -38.47 -48.46
N GLU A 979 7.63 -37.24 -48.63
CA GLU A 979 8.23 -36.24 -49.54
C GLU A 979 9.71 -35.90 -49.25
N LEU A 980 10.17 -36.15 -48.01
CA LEU A 980 11.53 -35.94 -47.52
C LEU A 980 12.35 -37.24 -47.38
N ASN A 981 11.79 -38.39 -47.78
CA ASN A 981 12.38 -39.71 -47.53
C ASN A 981 12.54 -40.08 -46.05
N TYR A 982 11.76 -39.48 -45.15
CA TYR A 982 11.77 -39.78 -43.73
C TYR A 982 10.82 -40.95 -43.42
N ILE A 983 11.18 -42.13 -43.92
CA ILE A 983 10.30 -43.31 -43.89
C ILE A 983 9.98 -43.75 -42.47
N GLY A 984 10.95 -43.75 -41.55
CA GLY A 984 10.71 -44.12 -40.14
C GLY A 984 9.66 -43.24 -39.46
N PHE A 985 9.71 -41.92 -39.68
CA PHE A 985 8.70 -40.98 -39.17
C PHE A 985 7.33 -41.19 -39.81
N ALA A 986 7.29 -41.55 -41.10
CA ALA A 986 6.05 -41.89 -41.78
C ALA A 986 5.42 -43.18 -41.24
N GLU A 987 6.24 -44.20 -40.91
CA GLU A 987 5.80 -45.45 -40.28
C GLU A 987 5.22 -45.22 -38.88
N GLU A 988 5.92 -44.44 -38.05
CA GLU A 988 5.41 -44.02 -36.73
C GLU A 988 4.08 -43.26 -36.84
N GLY A 989 3.97 -42.34 -37.82
CA GLY A 989 2.74 -41.61 -38.07
C GLY A 989 1.59 -42.52 -38.50
N LEU A 990 1.88 -43.55 -39.31
CA LEU A 990 0.89 -44.54 -39.76
C LEU A 990 0.39 -45.41 -38.61
N GLU A 991 1.28 -45.80 -37.70
CA GLU A 991 0.91 -46.49 -36.45
C GLU A 991 0.01 -45.61 -35.58
N LYS A 992 0.33 -44.32 -35.43
CA LYS A 992 -0.53 -43.40 -34.68
C LYS A 992 -1.90 -43.20 -35.34
N LEU A 993 -1.95 -43.14 -36.67
CA LEU A 993 -3.21 -43.10 -37.42
C LEU A 993 -4.06 -44.34 -37.17
N ARG A 994 -3.43 -45.52 -37.05
CA ARG A 994 -4.11 -46.78 -36.71
C ARG A 994 -4.74 -46.75 -35.31
N GLU A 995 -4.05 -46.16 -34.34
CA GLU A 995 -4.58 -45.97 -32.98
C GLU A 995 -5.80 -45.04 -32.95
N LEU A 996 -5.79 -43.99 -33.78
CA LEU A 996 -6.86 -42.99 -33.80
C LEU A 996 -8.08 -43.41 -34.64
N SER A 997 -7.87 -44.06 -35.78
CA SER A 997 -8.93 -44.45 -36.71
C SER A 997 -8.50 -45.62 -37.60
N LEU A 998 -9.04 -46.81 -37.30
CA LEU A 998 -8.78 -48.01 -38.09
C LEU A 998 -9.29 -47.86 -39.54
N GLU A 999 -10.45 -47.22 -39.72
CA GLU A 999 -11.02 -46.98 -41.05
C GLU A 999 -10.11 -46.08 -41.90
N ASP A 1000 -9.61 -45.00 -41.32
CA ASP A 1000 -8.69 -44.11 -42.01
C ASP A 1000 -7.36 -44.78 -42.30
N TYR A 1001 -6.83 -45.56 -41.36
CA TYR A 1001 -5.62 -46.33 -41.55
C TYR A 1001 -5.73 -47.26 -42.76
N GLU A 1002 -6.79 -48.08 -42.85
CA GLU A 1002 -6.95 -49.02 -43.96
C GLU A 1002 -7.04 -48.31 -45.32
N LYS A 1003 -7.77 -47.19 -45.38
CA LYS A 1003 -7.87 -46.37 -46.61
C LYS A 1003 -6.53 -45.70 -46.96
N TYR A 1004 -5.78 -45.28 -45.96
CA TYR A 1004 -4.56 -44.49 -46.15
C TYR A 1004 -3.31 -45.33 -46.37
N LYS A 1005 -3.31 -46.58 -45.91
CA LYS A 1005 -2.21 -47.54 -46.09
C LYS A 1005 -1.88 -47.77 -47.56
N THR A 1006 -2.88 -47.87 -48.43
CA THR A 1006 -2.65 -48.02 -49.88
C THR A 1006 -1.94 -46.80 -50.49
N ILE A 1007 -2.29 -45.59 -50.02
CA ILE A 1007 -1.64 -44.34 -50.46
C ILE A 1007 -0.20 -44.30 -49.99
N TYR A 1008 0.03 -44.66 -48.71
CA TYR A 1008 1.36 -44.77 -48.12
C TYR A 1008 2.27 -45.74 -48.89
N GLU A 1009 1.82 -46.97 -49.14
CA GLU A 1009 2.62 -47.99 -49.84
C GLU A 1009 2.91 -47.57 -51.28
N LYS A 1010 1.95 -46.96 -51.97
CA LYS A 1010 2.14 -46.44 -53.33
C LYS A 1010 3.21 -45.34 -53.38
N GLN A 1011 3.18 -44.39 -52.44
CA GLN A 1011 4.20 -43.34 -52.36
C GLN A 1011 5.57 -43.89 -51.94
N LYS A 1012 5.60 -44.85 -51.00
CA LYS A 1012 6.84 -45.54 -50.61
C LYS A 1012 7.48 -46.26 -51.80
N ALA A 1013 6.69 -46.98 -52.61
CA ALA A 1013 7.18 -47.66 -53.82
C ALA A 1013 7.78 -46.69 -54.86
N LEU A 1014 7.15 -45.52 -55.05
CA LEU A 1014 7.67 -44.46 -55.94
C LEU A 1014 9.04 -43.93 -55.51
N LEU A 1015 9.36 -43.95 -54.21
CA LEU A 1015 10.66 -43.53 -53.69
C LEU A 1015 11.75 -44.58 -53.89
N TYR A 1016 11.39 -45.86 -53.94
CA TYR A 1016 12.32 -46.98 -54.15
C TYR A 1016 12.52 -47.38 -55.62
N GLY A 1017 11.81 -46.74 -56.56
CA GLY A 1017 12.03 -46.94 -57.99
C GLY A 1017 11.44 -48.24 -58.57
N ASP A 1018 10.54 -48.92 -57.86
CA ASP A 1018 9.82 -50.09 -58.38
C ASP A 1018 8.59 -49.63 -59.19
N THR A 1019 8.82 -49.21 -60.44
CA THR A 1019 7.76 -49.17 -61.45
C THR A 1019 7.68 -50.54 -62.12
N SER A 1020 6.79 -51.41 -61.62
CA SER A 1020 6.24 -52.52 -62.40
C SER A 1020 4.74 -52.31 -62.58
N GLU A 1021 4.40 -51.51 -63.60
CA GLU A 1021 3.25 -51.75 -64.47
C GLU A 1021 3.78 -51.87 -65.91
#